data_AF-A0A1J4J9B6-F1
#
_entry.id   AF-A0A1J4J9B6-F1
#
_cell.length_a   1.000
_cell.length_b   1.000
_cell.length_c   1.000
_cell.angle_alpha   90.00
_cell.angle_beta   90.00
_cell.angle_gamma   90.00
#
_symmetry.space_group_name_H-M   'P 1'
#
loop_
_entity.id
_entity.type
_entity.pdbx_description
1 polymer ?
#
loop_
_entity_poly.entity_id
_entity_poly.type
_entity_poly.pdbx_seq_one_letter_code
_entity_poly.pdbx_strand_id
1 'polypeptide(L)'
;MTSDSPQEDPLNVVLLDARKELQDLQASLRKPDVNYSAVLSQLSDATTKYQSEAESLLNERYTDSTLLPIQVPVKQRNMIQQIRTTSPHEYHPFKSNRAWELRKKTVRPIHYQPRVVPPLRALGPNESALELLEKGVIHDYDNITSILPGIDPQSGSANAPLFPNLHIDIPGAAKAYQIRKTANQRKIEEYNNSIERSIKRAPVRTTTPKNENENENENEEIEETEKLHSPREPDEPPRSAGPRIYEDLQDEFAYQTLLVVRGKIARDTPDFESFQRTNMRNWEKINGVLDAIEKFCAMFEIQFAEINGRKLGEASRLNIVTFDDVHSCLVNVDEFVDKKRNAAASLIQKNVRIFLNKLHVAHRKYLSQCAYKIQTAWRNYKRNISLEQRNDQRNQEIFGEANFLTEQFKETTMKELINNEVVAIHVLASMQDISRTFSLIYKNMTNIVIMADLPPPHIWEDIVDFFAQNGIPDVNERLHFVTLREMNSGDGISHRLQCDMKSITKIQRILKGRLAYIVPHSDWFSEQRLSHDLKLPIFGLVDTTDYQSRGAIKALFNEAEISTPISTQECRNVTDLLRQTQQLIQEHPEVDRYIIRYGFSQSEKSIAYFNATPDIRAKNCDIVAEVKHELKCFGSPSSFFKMVEQVGAIVEAMPPIVYSYPSVAFLLSGDKKIHVIGTFDRMHYGPYKFAGNLIPQISVDSTELIGKAKQVASVLIKKGVIGHVIVDFLAFDIGHGVQLTGFDIRTNSYPAVLYTCYLTLCCDFNEETGKMVLLRNVGDPGDKAARYAVVQTSVTHPGMSVTGMSDIRKTCFSEGLFFDLLNRTGFKIMFFDTPAKGKGFTLMGATSANTALGMMLKSYSFLVKYFGTRAGHDGGSSLANGLIAIREYKKRIYPD
;
A
#
# COMPACT_ATOMS: atom_id res chain seq x y z
N MET A 1 -36.81 25.03 -26.37
CA MET A 1 -37.92 24.68 -25.47
C MET A 1 -38.35 23.26 -25.79
N THR A 2 -37.80 22.32 -25.02
CA THR A 2 -38.25 20.93 -24.83
C THR A 2 -37.70 20.56 -23.46
N SER A 3 -38.49 19.87 -22.64
CA SER A 3 -38.19 19.67 -21.22
C SER A 3 -37.96 18.20 -20.93
N ASP A 4 -36.70 17.77 -21.02
CA ASP A 4 -36.30 16.45 -20.53
C ASP A 4 -36.18 16.52 -19.01
N SER A 5 -37.22 16.04 -18.33
CA SER A 5 -37.17 15.73 -16.90
C SER A 5 -36.16 14.60 -16.66
N PRO A 6 -35.40 14.60 -15.54
CA PRO A 6 -34.57 13.45 -15.21
C PRO A 6 -35.44 12.20 -15.09
N GLN A 7 -35.02 11.10 -15.72
CA GLN A 7 -35.65 9.80 -15.48
C GLN A 7 -35.38 9.41 -14.02
N GLU A 8 -36.44 9.33 -13.21
CA GLU A 8 -36.32 8.85 -11.84
C GLU A 8 -35.98 7.36 -11.85
N ASP A 9 -35.02 6.97 -11.00
CA ASP A 9 -34.59 5.59 -10.86
C ASP A 9 -35.78 4.70 -10.42
N PRO A 10 -36.18 3.69 -11.22
CA PRO A 10 -37.35 2.85 -10.94
C PRO A 10 -37.34 2.23 -9.54
N LEU A 11 -36.16 1.84 -9.04
CA LEU A 11 -36.02 1.29 -7.70
C LEU A 11 -36.31 2.33 -6.62
N ASN A 12 -35.91 3.58 -6.81
CA ASN A 12 -36.21 4.67 -5.88
C ASN A 12 -37.69 5.08 -5.91
N VAL A 13 -38.37 5.00 -7.07
CA VAL A 13 -39.82 5.23 -7.17
C VAL A 13 -40.59 4.16 -6.39
N VAL A 14 -40.29 2.88 -6.64
CA VAL A 14 -40.91 1.74 -5.94
C VAL A 14 -40.67 1.82 -4.42
N LEU A 15 -39.43 2.13 -3.99
CA LEU A 15 -39.11 2.30 -2.57
C LEU A 15 -39.78 3.53 -1.93
N LEU A 16 -40.04 4.59 -2.69
CA LEU A 16 -40.76 5.78 -2.20
C LEU A 16 -42.23 5.46 -1.97
N ASP A 17 -42.88 4.79 -2.91
CA ASP A 17 -44.31 4.45 -2.81
C ASP A 17 -44.58 3.36 -1.78
N ALA A 18 -43.72 2.32 -1.70
CA ALA A 18 -43.78 1.34 -0.62
C ALA A 18 -43.67 1.99 0.76
N ARG A 19 -42.89 3.07 0.87
CA ARG A 19 -42.73 3.82 2.12
C ARG A 19 -43.94 4.70 2.46
N LYS A 20 -44.66 5.23 1.47
CA LYS A 20 -45.96 5.92 1.66
C LYS A 20 -47.03 4.92 2.11
N GLU A 21 -47.20 3.83 1.37
CA GLU A 21 -48.23 2.82 1.62
C GLU A 21 -48.06 2.17 3.01
N LEU A 22 -46.82 1.92 3.44
CA LEU A 22 -46.51 1.46 4.80
C LEU A 22 -46.77 2.54 5.87
N GLN A 23 -46.56 3.83 5.58
CA GLN A 23 -46.94 4.93 6.48
C GLN A 23 -48.47 5.06 6.62
N ASP A 24 -49.24 4.91 5.54
CA ASP A 24 -50.70 4.95 5.57
C ASP A 24 -51.32 3.73 6.28
N LEU A 25 -50.73 2.55 6.13
CA LEU A 25 -51.03 1.37 6.94
C LEU A 25 -50.71 1.62 8.43
N GLN A 26 -49.55 2.21 8.74
CA GLN A 26 -49.17 2.54 10.12
C GLN A 26 -50.06 3.65 10.73
N ALA A 27 -50.57 4.58 9.93
CA ALA A 27 -51.56 5.57 10.36
C ALA A 27 -52.95 4.93 10.57
N SER A 28 -53.35 3.97 9.73
CA SER A 28 -54.61 3.25 9.86
C SER A 28 -54.65 2.35 11.11
N LEU A 29 -53.51 1.74 11.48
CA LEU A 29 -53.32 1.02 12.75
C LEU A 29 -53.41 1.89 14.02
N ARG A 30 -53.49 3.23 13.89
CA ARG A 30 -53.59 4.18 15.02
C ARG A 30 -55.00 4.78 15.20
N LYS A 31 -55.97 4.42 14.35
CA LYS A 31 -57.38 4.80 14.54
C LYS A 31 -57.98 3.95 15.68
N PRO A 32 -58.99 4.42 16.44
CA PRO A 32 -59.58 3.63 17.52
C PRO A 32 -60.29 2.37 17.00
N ASP A 33 -61.01 2.48 15.89
CA ASP A 33 -61.83 1.41 15.31
C ASP A 33 -61.09 0.66 14.18
N VAL A 34 -59.94 0.04 14.48
CA VAL A 34 -59.16 -0.70 13.48
C VAL A 34 -59.85 -2.01 13.09
N ASN A 35 -60.28 -2.13 11.83
CA ASN A 35 -60.59 -3.44 11.26
C ASN A 35 -59.29 -4.17 10.87
N TYR A 36 -58.73 -4.93 11.81
CA TYR A 36 -57.46 -5.63 11.64
C TYR A 36 -57.44 -6.63 10.46
N SER A 37 -58.57 -7.25 10.08
CA SER A 37 -58.59 -8.16 8.92
C SER A 37 -58.46 -7.41 7.59
N ALA A 38 -59.04 -6.21 7.48
CA ALA A 38 -58.87 -5.35 6.32
C ALA A 38 -57.42 -4.84 6.21
N VAL A 39 -56.80 -4.44 7.33
CA VAL A 39 -55.39 -4.02 7.34
C VAL A 39 -54.45 -5.18 7.03
N LEU A 40 -54.74 -6.40 7.50
CA LEU A 40 -53.98 -7.60 7.14
C LEU A 40 -54.13 -7.99 5.66
N SER A 41 -55.31 -7.81 5.06
CA SER A 41 -55.48 -7.95 3.61
C SER A 41 -54.60 -6.95 2.89
N GLN A 42 -54.77 -5.65 3.15
CA GLN A 42 -54.00 -4.58 2.49
C GLN A 42 -52.48 -4.77 2.62
N LEU A 43 -52.00 -5.25 3.77
CA LEU A 43 -50.59 -5.54 3.99
C LEU A 43 -50.12 -6.79 3.21
N SER A 44 -50.96 -7.81 3.06
CA SER A 44 -50.72 -8.96 2.17
C SER A 44 -50.73 -8.57 0.69
N ASP A 45 -51.70 -7.75 0.30
CA ASP A 45 -51.89 -7.26 -1.07
C ASP A 45 -50.70 -6.39 -1.50
N ALA A 46 -50.29 -5.44 -0.64
CA ALA A 46 -49.08 -4.63 -0.84
C ALA A 46 -47.79 -5.48 -0.84
N THR A 47 -47.67 -6.48 0.03
CA THR A 47 -46.52 -7.41 0.01
C THR A 47 -46.44 -8.16 -1.32
N THR A 48 -47.57 -8.64 -1.84
CA THR A 48 -47.65 -9.38 -3.11
C THR A 48 -47.32 -8.48 -4.30
N LYS A 49 -47.85 -7.25 -4.32
CA LYS A 49 -47.52 -6.19 -5.28
C LYS A 49 -46.01 -5.91 -5.31
N TYR A 50 -45.41 -5.55 -4.18
CA TYR A 50 -43.99 -5.20 -4.13
C TYR A 50 -43.06 -6.38 -4.38
N GLN A 51 -43.48 -7.61 -4.07
CA GLN A 51 -42.76 -8.80 -4.51
C GLN A 51 -42.79 -8.93 -6.04
N SER A 52 -43.94 -8.73 -6.69
CA SER A 52 -44.03 -8.78 -8.16
C SER A 52 -43.25 -7.64 -8.86
N GLU A 53 -43.23 -6.44 -8.29
CA GLU A 53 -42.43 -5.31 -8.79
C GLU A 53 -40.92 -5.60 -8.64
N ALA A 54 -40.50 -6.20 -7.51
CA ALA A 54 -39.11 -6.64 -7.31
C ALA A 54 -38.70 -7.79 -8.25
N GLU A 55 -39.60 -8.75 -8.52
CA GLU A 55 -39.38 -9.82 -9.49
C GLU A 55 -39.33 -9.28 -10.94
N SER A 56 -40.03 -8.18 -11.25
CA SER A 56 -39.88 -7.47 -12.53
C SER A 56 -38.52 -6.79 -12.64
N LEU A 57 -38.11 -6.02 -11.62
CA LEU A 57 -36.81 -5.34 -11.58
C LEU A 57 -35.62 -6.33 -11.64
N LEU A 58 -35.78 -7.54 -11.09
CA LEU A 58 -34.80 -8.62 -11.19
C LEU A 58 -34.64 -9.22 -12.59
N ASN A 59 -35.60 -9.01 -13.50
CA ASN A 59 -35.54 -9.49 -14.88
C ASN A 59 -34.98 -8.45 -15.87
N GLU A 60 -34.89 -7.18 -15.49
CA GLU A 60 -34.13 -6.19 -16.25
C GLU A 60 -32.62 -6.50 -16.14
N ARG A 61 -31.94 -6.65 -17.28
CA ARG A 61 -30.50 -6.94 -17.31
C ARG A 61 -29.67 -5.70 -17.00
N TYR A 62 -29.61 -5.33 -15.72
CA TYR A 62 -28.63 -4.39 -15.19
C TYR A 62 -27.21 -4.93 -15.39
N THR A 63 -26.54 -4.45 -16.43
CA THR A 63 -25.12 -4.71 -16.67
C THR A 63 -24.25 -3.79 -15.81
N ASP A 64 -24.35 -3.89 -14.48
CA ASP A 64 -23.23 -3.59 -13.59
C ASP A 64 -23.44 -4.04 -12.13
N SER A 65 -22.32 -4.36 -11.45
CA SER A 65 -22.14 -4.45 -9.99
C SER A 65 -23.18 -5.24 -9.15
N THR A 66 -22.93 -6.52 -8.89
CA THR A 66 -23.62 -7.29 -7.82
C THR A 66 -22.70 -7.59 -6.63
N LEU A 67 -23.23 -7.40 -5.42
CA LEU A 67 -22.58 -7.77 -4.15
C LEU A 67 -22.76 -9.27 -3.87
N LEU A 68 -21.75 -9.92 -3.28
CA LEU A 68 -21.88 -11.27 -2.71
C LEU A 68 -21.99 -11.22 -1.18
N PRO A 69 -23.15 -11.57 -0.58
CA PRO A 69 -23.25 -11.85 0.85
C PRO A 69 -22.84 -13.30 1.16
N ILE A 70 -22.16 -13.51 2.28
CA ILE A 70 -21.74 -14.85 2.75
C ILE A 70 -22.83 -15.46 3.63
N GLN A 71 -23.38 -16.63 3.23
CA GLN A 71 -23.88 -17.64 4.17
C GLN A 71 -23.92 -19.04 3.52
N VAL A 72 -23.89 -20.09 4.35
CA VAL A 72 -23.46 -21.47 4.01
C VAL A 72 -24.10 -22.46 5.02
N PRO A 73 -24.39 -23.75 4.70
CA PRO A 73 -24.61 -24.43 3.40
C PRO A 73 -26.13 -24.70 3.19
N VAL A 74 -26.68 -25.51 2.25
CA VAL A 74 -26.48 -26.92 1.82
C VAL A 74 -27.37 -27.16 0.53
N LYS A 75 -27.52 -28.28 -0.24
CA LYS A 75 -27.21 -29.74 -0.17
C LYS A 75 -27.42 -30.48 -1.52
N GLN A 76 -26.35 -31.08 -2.10
CA GLN A 76 -26.35 -32.30 -2.97
C GLN A 76 -27.07 -32.30 -4.36
N ARG A 77 -26.60 -33.00 -5.42
CA ARG A 77 -25.29 -33.63 -5.76
C ARG A 77 -25.28 -34.23 -7.19
N ASN A 78 -24.07 -34.59 -7.69
CA ASN A 78 -23.76 -35.64 -8.68
C ASN A 78 -24.16 -35.36 -10.16
N MET A 79 -23.52 -35.92 -11.20
CA MET A 79 -22.34 -36.83 -11.26
C MET A 79 -21.56 -36.74 -12.60
N ILE A 80 -20.33 -37.29 -12.59
CA ILE A 80 -19.35 -37.60 -13.67
C ILE A 80 -18.30 -36.48 -13.84
N GLN A 81 -17.07 -36.59 -13.30
CA GLN A 81 -15.88 -37.38 -13.71
C GLN A 81 -15.39 -37.08 -15.14
N GLN A 82 -14.10 -36.89 -15.45
CA GLN A 82 -12.85 -36.93 -14.65
C GLN A 82 -11.97 -35.68 -15.05
N ILE A 83 -10.66 -35.48 -14.82
CA ILE A 83 -9.51 -36.35 -14.50
C ILE A 83 -8.41 -35.60 -13.71
N ARG A 84 -7.31 -36.32 -13.38
CA ARG A 84 -5.91 -35.97 -12.98
C ARG A 84 -5.46 -34.48 -13.05
N THR A 85 -4.60 -34.00 -12.14
CA THR A 85 -3.31 -34.63 -11.72
C THR A 85 -3.00 -34.74 -10.21
N THR A 86 -2.17 -35.74 -9.91
CA THR A 86 -1.49 -36.17 -8.66
C THR A 86 -0.56 -35.09 -8.06
N SER A 87 -0.34 -34.87 -6.74
CA SER A 87 -0.31 -35.66 -5.47
C SER A 87 1.09 -36.09 -5.00
N PRO A 88 1.38 -36.09 -3.68
CA PRO A 88 2.28 -37.10 -3.12
C PRO A 88 1.84 -37.76 -1.78
N HIS A 89 1.84 -39.10 -1.82
CA HIS A 89 2.08 -40.06 -0.72
C HIS A 89 1.13 -40.22 0.48
N GLU A 90 1.27 -41.38 1.10
CA GLU A 90 0.23 -42.11 1.85
C GLU A 90 0.62 -42.32 3.32
N TYR A 91 -0.39 -42.48 4.17
CA TYR A 91 -0.25 -43.05 5.50
C TYR A 91 -1.37 -44.07 5.73
N HIS A 92 -1.03 -45.33 5.95
CA HIS A 92 -2.02 -46.40 6.16
C HIS A 92 -2.29 -46.64 7.66
N PRO A 93 -3.53 -46.45 8.16
CA PRO A 93 -3.94 -46.95 9.47
C PRO A 93 -4.12 -48.48 9.43
N PHE A 94 -3.67 -49.16 10.49
CA PHE A 94 -3.83 -50.62 10.61
C PHE A 94 -5.29 -51.04 10.90
N LYS A 95 -5.58 -52.33 10.65
CA LYS A 95 -6.90 -52.95 10.79
C LYS A 95 -7.48 -52.84 12.21
N SER A 96 -8.80 -52.74 12.30
CA SER A 96 -9.56 -52.72 13.55
C SER A 96 -9.37 -54.00 14.36
N ASN A 97 -9.28 -53.85 15.68
CA ASN A 97 -9.04 -54.96 16.60
C ASN A 97 -10.28 -55.32 17.42
N ARG A 98 -10.44 -56.63 17.71
CA ARG A 98 -11.67 -57.29 18.25
C ARG A 98 -12.21 -56.74 19.57
N ALA A 99 -11.43 -55.90 20.27
CA ALA A 99 -11.81 -55.27 21.55
C ALA A 99 -12.91 -54.20 21.43
N TRP A 100 -13.05 -53.54 20.28
CA TRP A 100 -14.05 -52.46 20.11
C TRP A 100 -15.49 -52.99 20.16
N GLU A 101 -15.75 -54.16 19.56
CA GLU A 101 -17.09 -54.76 19.52
C GLU A 101 -17.55 -55.26 20.90
N LEU A 102 -16.62 -55.71 21.75
CA LEU A 102 -16.91 -56.18 23.11
C LEU A 102 -17.38 -55.02 24.01
N ARG A 103 -16.74 -53.85 23.93
CA ARG A 103 -17.14 -52.65 24.70
C ARG A 103 -18.56 -52.15 24.37
N LYS A 104 -19.17 -52.61 23.27
CA LYS A 104 -20.52 -52.20 22.84
C LYS A 104 -21.66 -53.08 23.36
N LYS A 105 -21.36 -54.16 24.10
CA LYS A 105 -22.36 -55.15 24.57
C LYS A 105 -22.69 -55.10 26.07
N THR A 106 -22.05 -54.23 26.85
CA THR A 106 -22.24 -54.15 28.31
C THR A 106 -22.38 -52.71 28.79
N VAL A 107 -23.18 -52.52 29.85
CA VAL A 107 -23.54 -51.25 30.52
C VAL A 107 -24.62 -50.42 29.80
N ARG A 108 -25.68 -50.07 30.55
CA ARG A 108 -26.74 -49.11 30.21
C ARG A 108 -26.47 -47.78 30.94
N PRO A 109 -26.97 -46.62 30.45
CA PRO A 109 -26.78 -45.34 31.13
C PRO A 109 -27.52 -45.28 32.47
N ILE A 110 -26.90 -44.64 33.46
CA ILE A 110 -27.47 -44.34 34.78
C ILE A 110 -27.39 -42.82 34.99
N HIS A 111 -28.46 -42.19 35.46
CA HIS A 111 -28.45 -40.78 35.89
C HIS A 111 -27.78 -40.64 37.26
N TYR A 112 -27.06 -39.54 37.49
CA TYR A 112 -26.48 -39.22 38.79
C TYR A 112 -26.69 -37.75 39.15
N GLN A 113 -27.05 -37.48 40.41
CA GLN A 113 -27.03 -36.14 40.99
C GLN A 113 -25.80 -35.99 41.89
N PRO A 114 -25.15 -34.82 41.93
CA PRO A 114 -23.88 -34.66 42.64
C PRO A 114 -24.05 -34.74 44.17
N ARG A 115 -23.21 -35.55 44.82
CA ARG A 115 -22.88 -35.41 46.23
C ARG A 115 -21.57 -34.63 46.37
N VAL A 116 -21.52 -33.73 47.34
CA VAL A 116 -20.28 -33.05 47.77
C VAL A 116 -19.48 -34.00 48.68
N VAL A 117 -18.14 -33.99 48.56
CA VAL A 117 -17.21 -34.84 49.31
C VAL A 117 -16.10 -33.95 49.92
N PRO A 118 -15.57 -34.24 51.12
CA PRO A 118 -14.64 -33.32 51.81
C PRO A 118 -13.23 -33.25 51.18
N PRO A 119 -12.47 -32.16 51.42
CA PRO A 119 -11.10 -32.02 50.91
C PRO A 119 -10.10 -32.95 51.63
N LEU A 120 -9.10 -33.43 50.87
CA LEU A 120 -8.01 -34.30 51.35
C LEU A 120 -6.91 -33.52 52.08
N ARG A 121 -6.17 -34.21 52.96
CA ARG A 121 -5.00 -33.65 53.67
C ARG A 121 -3.73 -33.72 52.79
N ALA A 122 -2.92 -32.67 52.82
CA ALA A 122 -1.66 -32.59 52.10
C ALA A 122 -0.55 -33.46 52.74
N LEU A 123 0.25 -34.12 51.90
CA LEU A 123 1.43 -34.93 52.26
C LEU A 123 2.47 -34.85 51.12
N GLY A 124 3.73 -34.54 51.43
CA GLY A 124 4.91 -34.80 50.58
C GLY A 124 5.10 -33.88 49.34
N PRO A 125 6.25 -33.18 49.19
CA PRO A 125 6.49 -32.34 48.00
C PRO A 125 6.97 -33.06 46.73
N ASN A 126 7.49 -34.29 46.81
CA ASN A 126 8.36 -34.89 45.79
C ASN A 126 7.97 -36.33 45.38
N GLU A 127 6.70 -36.59 45.06
CA GLU A 127 6.28 -37.84 44.41
C GLU A 127 5.51 -37.53 43.12
N SER A 128 5.67 -38.34 42.07
CA SER A 128 4.99 -38.10 40.79
C SER A 128 3.53 -38.54 40.82
N ALA A 129 2.69 -37.91 39.98
CA ALA A 129 1.28 -38.25 39.88
C ALA A 129 1.02 -39.72 39.50
N LEU A 130 1.95 -40.36 38.78
CA LEU A 130 1.85 -41.79 38.44
C LEU A 130 2.10 -42.68 39.67
N GLU A 131 3.14 -42.39 40.46
CA GLU A 131 3.42 -43.12 41.71
C GLU A 131 2.29 -42.95 42.73
N LEU A 132 1.62 -41.78 42.76
CA LEU A 132 0.48 -41.52 43.64
C LEU A 132 -0.81 -42.24 43.19
N LEU A 133 -1.00 -42.45 41.89
CA LEU A 133 -2.03 -43.32 41.34
C LEU A 133 -1.72 -44.80 41.64
N GLU A 134 -0.48 -45.25 41.44
CA GLU A 134 -0.05 -46.63 41.72
C GLU A 134 -0.12 -46.98 43.21
N LYS A 135 0.15 -46.02 44.11
CA LYS A 135 -0.05 -46.16 45.56
C LYS A 135 -1.53 -46.04 45.98
N GLY A 136 -2.45 -45.73 45.06
CA GLY A 136 -3.87 -45.58 45.34
C GLY A 136 -4.23 -44.38 46.24
N VAL A 137 -3.38 -43.35 46.29
CA VAL A 137 -3.56 -42.12 47.09
C VAL A 137 -4.44 -41.10 46.34
N ILE A 138 -4.44 -41.19 45.01
CA ILE A 138 -5.31 -40.44 44.09
C ILE A 138 -6.01 -41.47 43.21
N HIS A 139 -7.25 -41.21 42.80
CA HIS A 139 -8.01 -42.04 41.86
C HIS A 139 -8.37 -41.28 40.58
N ASP A 140 -8.61 -42.02 39.48
CA ASP A 140 -8.98 -41.48 38.15
C ASP A 140 -10.20 -40.54 38.13
N TYR A 141 -11.02 -40.56 39.17
CA TYR A 141 -12.24 -39.78 39.34
C TYR A 141 -12.13 -38.65 40.38
N ASP A 142 -10.99 -38.49 41.04
CA ASP A 142 -10.77 -37.39 41.99
C ASP A 142 -10.58 -36.07 41.24
N ASN A 143 -11.28 -35.03 41.68
CA ASN A 143 -11.35 -33.78 40.92
C ASN A 143 -10.06 -32.94 41.07
N ILE A 144 -9.16 -33.13 40.10
CA ILE A 144 -7.84 -32.48 39.96
C ILE A 144 -7.88 -30.93 40.02
N THR A 145 -9.04 -30.28 39.96
CA THR A 145 -9.15 -28.82 40.19
C THR A 145 -8.82 -28.38 41.62
N SER A 146 -8.59 -29.29 42.56
CA SER A 146 -8.01 -28.98 43.89
C SER A 146 -6.47 -28.96 43.92
N ILE A 147 -5.82 -29.50 42.88
CA ILE A 147 -4.35 -29.51 42.72
C ILE A 147 -3.88 -28.27 41.93
N LEU A 148 -4.76 -27.68 41.12
CA LEU A 148 -4.62 -26.29 40.69
C LEU A 148 -5.03 -25.37 41.85
N PRO A 149 -4.28 -24.31 42.19
CA PRO A 149 -4.65 -23.41 43.29
C PRO A 149 -6.04 -22.79 43.08
N GLY A 150 -6.93 -23.02 44.04
CA GLY A 150 -8.26 -22.44 44.04
C GLY A 150 -8.22 -20.93 44.25
N ILE A 151 -8.34 -20.17 43.17
CA ILE A 151 -8.67 -18.74 43.25
C ILE A 151 -10.10 -18.66 43.81
N ASP A 152 -10.27 -17.97 44.95
CA ASP A 152 -11.55 -17.87 45.64
C ASP A 152 -12.59 -17.19 44.71
N PRO A 153 -13.70 -17.87 44.33
CA PRO A 153 -14.71 -17.29 43.45
C PRO A 153 -15.47 -16.10 44.07
N GLN A 154 -15.22 -15.74 45.33
CA GLN A 154 -15.75 -14.52 45.95
C GLN A 154 -14.90 -13.27 45.71
N SER A 155 -13.67 -13.37 45.21
CA SER A 155 -12.88 -12.18 44.86
C SER A 155 -13.39 -11.56 43.54
N GLY A 156 -14.05 -10.40 43.64
CA GLY A 156 -14.39 -9.56 42.47
C GLY A 156 -13.14 -9.00 41.77
N SER A 157 -13.34 -8.32 40.63
CA SER A 157 -12.24 -7.79 39.80
C SER A 157 -11.22 -6.99 40.62
N ALA A 158 -9.95 -7.39 40.58
CA ALA A 158 -8.92 -6.86 41.46
C ALA A 158 -8.48 -5.45 41.02
N ASN A 159 -9.02 -4.41 41.65
CA ASN A 159 -8.63 -3.03 41.39
C ASN A 159 -7.18 -2.78 41.83
N ALA A 160 -6.34 -2.27 40.92
CA ALA A 160 -4.97 -1.90 41.24
C ALA A 160 -4.91 -0.69 42.20
N PRO A 161 -3.92 -0.61 43.10
CA PRO A 161 -3.83 0.48 44.08
C PRO A 161 -3.38 1.82 43.50
N LEU A 162 -2.83 1.87 42.28
CA LEU A 162 -2.34 3.11 41.62
C LEU A 162 -3.21 3.50 40.42
N PHE A 163 -3.59 2.55 39.56
CA PHE A 163 -4.59 2.76 38.50
C PHE A 163 -5.91 2.02 38.83
N PRO A 164 -6.93 2.67 39.42
CA PRO A 164 -8.12 1.98 39.95
C PRO A 164 -8.96 1.24 38.89
N ASN A 165 -8.76 1.55 37.61
CA ASN A 165 -9.45 0.95 36.47
C ASN A 165 -8.71 -0.22 35.82
N LEU A 166 -7.53 -0.60 36.31
CA LEU A 166 -6.75 -1.68 35.71
C LEU A 166 -7.49 -3.01 35.89
N HIS A 167 -7.91 -3.63 34.79
CA HIS A 167 -8.85 -4.74 34.79
C HIS A 167 -8.15 -6.09 34.68
N ILE A 168 -8.19 -6.86 35.77
CA ILE A 168 -7.80 -8.27 35.76
C ILE A 168 -8.89 -9.08 36.45
N ASP A 169 -9.68 -9.77 35.64
CA ASP A 169 -10.69 -10.73 36.06
C ASP A 169 -10.21 -12.16 35.76
N ILE A 170 -9.33 -12.71 36.62
CA ILE A 170 -8.85 -14.09 36.49
C ILE A 170 -10.00 -15.12 36.63
N PRO A 171 -10.96 -14.97 37.57
CA PRO A 171 -12.12 -15.86 37.65
C PRO A 171 -12.99 -15.86 36.37
N GLY A 172 -13.31 -14.69 35.83
CA GLY A 172 -14.06 -14.54 34.59
C GLY A 172 -13.29 -14.98 33.36
N ALA A 173 -11.97 -14.80 33.33
CA ALA A 173 -11.09 -15.39 32.33
C ALA A 173 -11.13 -16.92 32.33
N ALA A 174 -11.04 -17.55 33.51
CA ALA A 174 -11.16 -19.00 33.65
C ALA A 174 -12.55 -19.50 33.19
N LYS A 175 -13.62 -18.78 33.56
CA LYS A 175 -14.99 -19.06 33.09
C LYS A 175 -15.12 -18.92 31.57
N ALA A 176 -14.58 -17.85 30.98
CA ALA A 176 -14.58 -17.61 29.54
C ALA A 176 -13.78 -18.68 28.79
N TYR A 177 -12.63 -19.12 29.33
CA TYR A 177 -11.85 -20.21 28.77
C TYR A 177 -12.63 -21.54 28.73
N GLN A 178 -13.34 -21.90 29.81
CA GLN A 178 -14.17 -23.12 29.79
C GLN A 178 -15.34 -23.02 28.78
N ILE A 179 -15.94 -21.84 28.63
CA ILE A 179 -16.98 -21.57 27.63
C ILE A 179 -16.40 -21.69 26.20
N ARG A 180 -15.23 -21.10 25.92
CA ARG A 180 -14.55 -21.22 24.62
C ARG A 180 -14.13 -22.66 24.32
N LYS A 181 -13.57 -23.37 25.31
CA LYS A 181 -13.16 -24.78 25.20
C LYS A 181 -14.34 -25.69 24.84
N THR A 182 -15.45 -25.57 25.57
CA THR A 182 -16.67 -26.37 25.30
C THR A 182 -17.35 -25.97 23.98
N ALA A 183 -17.32 -24.69 23.60
CA ALA A 183 -17.81 -24.24 22.28
C ALA A 183 -16.95 -24.79 21.12
N ASN A 184 -15.62 -24.79 21.26
CA ASN A 184 -14.73 -25.33 20.23
C ASN A 184 -14.79 -26.88 20.16
N GLN A 185 -14.99 -27.57 21.29
CA GLN A 185 -15.31 -29.01 21.28
C GLN A 185 -16.58 -29.29 20.48
N ARG A 186 -17.67 -28.54 20.71
CA ARG A 186 -18.92 -28.65 19.92
C ARG A 186 -18.70 -28.39 18.43
N LYS A 187 -17.97 -27.33 18.04
CA LYS A 187 -17.63 -27.07 16.62
C LYS A 187 -16.86 -28.24 15.99
N ILE A 188 -15.90 -28.82 16.71
CA ILE A 188 -15.11 -29.97 16.22
C ILE A 188 -16.00 -31.21 16.10
N GLU A 189 -16.89 -31.46 17.06
CA GLU A 189 -17.88 -32.54 17.00
C GLU A 189 -18.84 -32.35 15.82
N GLU A 190 -19.37 -31.14 15.59
CA GLU A 190 -20.23 -30.80 14.45
C GLU A 190 -19.52 -30.99 13.11
N TYR A 191 -18.25 -30.57 13.02
CA TYR A 191 -17.42 -30.74 11.83
C TYR A 191 -17.10 -32.21 11.55
N ASN A 192 -16.72 -32.99 12.57
CA ASN A 192 -16.49 -34.43 12.44
C ASN A 192 -17.77 -35.19 12.05
N ASN A 193 -18.92 -34.82 12.65
CA ASN A 193 -20.24 -35.31 12.24
C ASN A 193 -20.57 -34.96 10.77
N SER A 194 -20.16 -33.79 10.29
CA SER A 194 -20.31 -33.37 8.88
C SER A 194 -19.46 -34.24 7.94
N ILE A 195 -18.20 -34.51 8.32
CA ILE A 195 -17.30 -35.41 7.57
C ILE A 195 -17.86 -36.84 7.54
N GLU A 196 -18.31 -37.41 8.66
CA GLU A 196 -18.93 -38.74 8.68
C GLU A 196 -20.16 -38.83 7.77
N ARG A 197 -21.04 -37.82 7.80
CA ARG A 197 -22.23 -37.73 6.94
C ARG A 197 -21.86 -37.60 5.45
N SER A 198 -20.65 -37.11 5.15
CA SER A 198 -20.15 -36.95 3.78
C SER A 198 -19.53 -38.24 3.23
N ILE A 199 -18.75 -38.95 4.06
CA ILE A 199 -18.06 -40.21 3.72
C ILE A 199 -19.05 -41.36 3.50
N LYS A 200 -20.09 -41.49 4.34
CA LYS A 200 -21.10 -42.59 4.31
C LYS A 200 -22.01 -42.62 3.07
N ARG A 201 -21.59 -42.05 1.93
CA ARG A 201 -22.54 -41.53 0.92
C ARG A 201 -22.04 -41.50 -0.53
N ALA A 202 -20.93 -42.14 -0.92
CA ALA A 202 -20.37 -42.05 -2.28
C ALA A 202 -20.17 -43.43 -2.98
N PRO A 203 -20.67 -43.63 -4.22
CA PRO A 203 -20.37 -44.79 -5.06
C PRO A 203 -19.30 -44.49 -6.15
N VAL A 204 -18.94 -45.50 -6.96
CA VAL A 204 -17.75 -45.49 -7.86
C VAL A 204 -18.10 -45.87 -9.31
N ARG A 205 -17.67 -45.09 -10.33
CA ARG A 205 -17.07 -45.56 -11.61
C ARG A 205 -16.66 -44.45 -12.63
N THR A 206 -15.84 -44.90 -13.59
CA THR A 206 -15.17 -44.34 -14.81
C THR A 206 -16.08 -43.56 -15.81
N THR A 207 -15.64 -42.77 -16.82
CA THR A 207 -14.67 -43.03 -17.95
C THR A 207 -13.96 -41.76 -18.55
N THR A 208 -13.36 -41.85 -19.77
CA THR A 208 -12.39 -40.96 -20.47
C THR A 208 -12.94 -40.04 -21.61
N PRO A 209 -12.19 -39.00 -22.07
CA PRO A 209 -12.56 -38.05 -23.15
C PRO A 209 -11.75 -38.10 -24.49
N LYS A 210 -12.16 -37.28 -25.48
CA LYS A 210 -11.53 -36.88 -26.79
C LYS A 210 -12.24 -35.58 -27.32
N ASN A 211 -11.84 -34.86 -28.38
CA ASN A 211 -10.54 -34.29 -28.85
C ASN A 211 -10.82 -33.26 -30.02
N GLU A 212 -9.77 -32.69 -30.65
CA GLU A 212 -9.75 -31.82 -31.89
C GLU A 212 -10.06 -30.31 -31.65
N ASN A 213 -9.28 -29.27 -32.04
CA ASN A 213 -8.20 -28.95 -33.03
C ASN A 213 -8.76 -28.43 -34.40
N GLU A 214 -8.55 -27.17 -34.83
CA GLU A 214 -7.45 -26.60 -35.69
C GLU A 214 -7.63 -26.86 -37.22
N ASN A 215 -7.22 -26.06 -38.24
CA ASN A 215 -6.64 -24.71 -38.48
C ASN A 215 -6.72 -24.42 -40.04
N GLU A 216 -6.28 -23.36 -40.76
CA GLU A 216 -5.58 -22.05 -40.55
C GLU A 216 -5.80 -21.06 -41.76
N ASN A 217 -5.02 -19.95 -41.81
CA ASN A 217 -4.56 -19.01 -42.88
C ASN A 217 -4.53 -19.50 -44.38
N GLU A 218 -4.31 -18.73 -45.49
CA GLU A 218 -3.90 -17.32 -45.82
C GLU A 218 -4.11 -16.94 -47.34
N ASN A 219 -3.97 -15.65 -47.71
CA ASN A 219 -3.47 -14.98 -48.95
C ASN A 219 -4.02 -15.12 -50.42
N GLU A 220 -4.28 -13.93 -51.01
CA GLU A 220 -3.79 -13.31 -52.30
C GLU A 220 -4.17 -13.72 -53.78
N GLU A 221 -4.50 -12.64 -54.54
CA GLU A 221 -4.09 -12.24 -55.94
C GLU A 221 -4.84 -12.55 -57.28
N ILE A 222 -4.83 -11.49 -58.15
CA ILE A 222 -4.82 -11.41 -59.65
C ILE A 222 -6.16 -11.42 -60.48
N GLU A 223 -6.04 -11.00 -61.76
CA GLU A 223 -7.02 -10.35 -62.68
C GLU A 223 -7.71 -11.27 -63.73
N GLU A 224 -8.78 -10.81 -64.44
CA GLU A 224 -8.78 -10.40 -65.88
C GLU A 224 -10.16 -10.38 -66.64
N THR A 225 -10.32 -9.44 -67.61
CA THR A 225 -11.23 -9.44 -68.84
C THR A 225 -12.79 -9.46 -68.68
N GLU A 226 -13.67 -8.96 -69.57
CA GLU A 226 -13.91 -9.19 -71.02
C GLU A 226 -14.90 -8.18 -71.73
N LYS A 227 -14.70 -7.94 -73.06
CA LYS A 227 -15.66 -7.88 -74.23
C LYS A 227 -16.95 -6.98 -74.22
N LEU A 228 -17.56 -6.52 -75.34
CA LEU A 228 -17.26 -6.47 -76.80
C LEU A 228 -17.69 -5.07 -77.37
N HIS A 229 -18.28 -4.74 -78.55
CA HIS A 229 -18.92 -5.40 -79.73
C HIS A 229 -18.83 -4.45 -80.99
N SER A 230 -19.28 -4.88 -82.18
CA SER A 230 -19.32 -4.13 -83.48
C SER A 230 -20.78 -4.01 -84.02
N PRO A 231 -21.20 -3.90 -85.33
CA PRO A 231 -20.50 -3.74 -86.65
C PRO A 231 -21.17 -2.80 -87.72
N ARG A 232 -20.54 -2.65 -88.92
CA ARG A 232 -21.09 -2.78 -90.32
C ARG A 232 -20.57 -1.78 -91.39
N GLU A 233 -20.34 -2.30 -92.60
CA GLU A 233 -20.17 -1.62 -93.91
C GLU A 233 -21.43 -1.87 -94.80
N PRO A 234 -21.55 -1.41 -96.08
CA PRO A 234 -21.02 -2.21 -97.22
C PRO A 234 -20.74 -1.49 -98.60
N ASP A 235 -20.26 -2.29 -99.59
CA ASP A 235 -20.44 -2.25 -101.07
C ASP A 235 -19.62 -1.36 -102.06
N GLU A 236 -19.25 -1.98 -103.21
CA GLU A 236 -18.73 -1.46 -104.51
C GLU A 236 -19.73 -1.83 -105.66
N PRO A 237 -19.55 -1.64 -107.01
CA PRO A 237 -18.48 -1.04 -107.87
C PRO A 237 -19.12 -0.02 -108.92
N PRO A 238 -18.82 0.12 -110.25
CA PRO A 238 -17.68 -0.29 -111.13
C PRO A 238 -17.15 0.74 -112.19
N ARG A 239 -16.03 0.34 -112.84
CA ARG A 239 -15.41 0.72 -114.15
C ARG A 239 -16.08 1.73 -115.12
N SER A 240 -15.26 2.65 -115.65
CA SER A 240 -15.25 3.06 -117.09
C SER A 240 -13.84 3.56 -117.51
N ALA A 241 -13.63 4.01 -118.76
CA ALA A 241 -12.30 4.45 -119.27
C ALA A 241 -12.40 5.48 -120.42
N GLY A 242 -11.51 6.47 -120.46
CA GLY A 242 -11.43 7.47 -121.54
C GLY A 242 -10.88 8.84 -121.10
N PRO A 243 -10.36 9.68 -122.01
CA PRO A 243 -8.97 10.15 -121.80
C PRO A 243 -8.69 11.66 -121.98
N ARG A 244 -7.44 12.03 -121.63
CA ARG A 244 -6.56 13.09 -122.20
C ARG A 244 -6.64 14.55 -121.70
N ILE A 245 -5.43 15.08 -121.46
CA ILE A 245 -4.92 16.46 -121.65
C ILE A 245 -5.45 17.52 -120.67
N TYR A 246 -4.63 17.80 -119.64
CA TYR A 246 -4.59 19.09 -118.94
C TYR A 246 -3.26 19.32 -118.17
N GLU A 247 -2.62 18.24 -117.70
CA GLU A 247 -1.51 18.24 -116.74
C GLU A 247 -0.23 18.97 -117.21
N ASP A 248 0.13 18.89 -118.50
CA ASP A 248 1.39 19.42 -119.05
C ASP A 248 1.51 20.97 -119.06
N LEU A 249 0.47 21.71 -118.62
CA LEU A 249 0.41 23.18 -118.69
C LEU A 249 0.51 23.88 -117.32
N GLN A 250 0.60 23.16 -116.20
CA GLN A 250 0.52 23.77 -114.86
C GLN A 250 1.89 24.03 -114.19
N ASP A 251 2.98 23.44 -114.70
CA ASP A 251 4.28 23.43 -114.00
C ASP A 251 5.18 24.67 -114.21
N GLU A 252 4.89 25.57 -115.16
CA GLU A 252 5.71 26.79 -115.33
C GLU A 252 5.40 27.91 -114.31
N PHE A 253 4.27 27.84 -113.59
CA PHE A 253 3.78 28.95 -112.74
C PHE A 253 3.30 28.55 -111.33
N ALA A 254 3.74 27.41 -110.79
CA ALA A 254 3.41 27.00 -109.42
C ALA A 254 3.99 27.97 -108.36
N TYR A 255 3.12 28.68 -107.65
CA TYR A 255 3.51 29.60 -106.57
C TYR A 255 3.94 28.83 -105.31
N GLN A 256 4.94 29.35 -104.60
CA GLN A 256 5.72 28.61 -103.58
C GLN A 256 5.05 28.54 -102.19
N THR A 257 3.79 28.10 -102.13
CA THR A 257 3.00 27.97 -100.89
C THR A 257 2.34 26.59 -100.83
N LEU A 258 2.49 25.88 -99.71
CA LEU A 258 1.77 24.63 -99.45
C LEU A 258 0.69 24.85 -98.38
N LEU A 259 -0.35 24.01 -98.35
CA LEU A 259 -1.47 24.14 -97.42
C LEU A 259 -1.51 23.01 -96.39
N VAL A 260 -1.78 23.36 -95.13
CA VAL A 260 -2.25 22.45 -94.09
C VAL A 260 -3.77 22.51 -94.08
N VAL A 261 -4.44 21.37 -94.14
CA VAL A 261 -5.91 21.23 -94.12
C VAL A 261 -6.30 20.09 -93.17
N ARG A 262 -7.20 20.37 -92.23
CA ARG A 262 -7.60 19.46 -91.13
C ARG A 262 -6.40 18.96 -90.30
N GLY A 263 -5.38 19.80 -90.12
CA GLY A 263 -4.17 19.50 -89.34
C GLY A 263 -3.16 18.56 -89.98
N LYS A 264 -3.36 18.15 -91.24
CA LYS A 264 -2.37 17.45 -92.08
C LYS A 264 -2.00 18.30 -93.28
N ILE A 265 -0.88 18.01 -93.92
CA ILE A 265 -0.55 18.68 -95.19
C ILE A 265 -1.52 18.16 -96.26
N ALA A 266 -2.05 19.06 -97.09
CA ALA A 266 -2.80 18.69 -98.28
C ALA A 266 -1.80 18.15 -99.32
N ARG A 267 -1.61 16.82 -99.34
CA ARG A 267 -0.72 16.13 -100.29
C ARG A 267 -1.40 15.87 -101.63
N ASP A 268 -2.74 15.83 -101.64
CA ASP A 268 -3.60 15.56 -102.79
C ASP A 268 -3.91 16.82 -103.64
N THR A 269 -3.10 17.89 -103.52
CA THR A 269 -3.23 19.11 -104.34
C THR A 269 -2.14 19.18 -105.41
N PRO A 270 -2.46 19.69 -106.62
CA PRO A 270 -1.48 19.76 -107.71
C PRO A 270 -0.28 20.66 -107.38
N ASP A 271 -0.47 21.66 -106.50
CA ASP A 271 0.61 22.52 -106.00
C ASP A 271 1.63 21.73 -105.16
N PHE A 272 1.18 20.75 -104.36
CA PHE A 272 2.06 19.86 -103.60
C PHE A 272 2.83 18.91 -104.53
N GLU A 273 2.16 18.31 -105.51
CA GLU A 273 2.79 17.42 -106.49
C GLU A 273 3.82 18.16 -107.38
N SER A 274 3.53 19.39 -107.81
CA SER A 274 4.47 20.25 -108.56
C SER A 274 5.66 20.69 -107.69
N PHE A 275 5.42 21.07 -106.44
CA PHE A 275 6.48 21.39 -105.48
C PHE A 275 7.38 20.18 -105.18
N GLN A 276 6.80 18.98 -105.06
CA GLN A 276 7.52 17.72 -104.88
C GLN A 276 8.41 17.40 -106.09
N ARG A 277 7.86 17.49 -107.31
CA ARG A 277 8.63 17.29 -108.56
C ARG A 277 9.77 18.29 -108.70
N THR A 278 9.55 19.55 -108.32
CA THR A 278 10.58 20.61 -108.37
C THR A 278 11.70 20.41 -107.33
N ASN A 279 11.38 19.93 -106.12
CA ASN A 279 12.33 19.84 -105.01
C ASN A 279 12.91 18.42 -104.78
N MET A 280 12.69 17.49 -105.71
CA MET A 280 12.99 16.06 -105.57
C MET A 280 14.42 15.73 -105.06
N ARG A 281 15.43 16.56 -105.38
CA ARG A 281 16.83 16.38 -104.93
C ARG A 281 17.04 16.48 -103.41
N ASN A 282 16.17 17.18 -102.68
CA ASN A 282 16.28 17.39 -101.22
C ASN A 282 15.08 16.82 -100.44
N TRP A 283 14.27 15.96 -101.08
CA TRP A 283 12.92 15.65 -100.61
C TRP A 283 12.86 15.00 -99.22
N GLU A 284 13.77 14.09 -98.86
CA GLU A 284 13.78 13.44 -97.54
C GLU A 284 13.90 14.45 -96.39
N LYS A 285 14.76 15.47 -96.53
CA LYS A 285 14.93 16.52 -95.52
C LYS A 285 13.71 17.44 -95.44
N ILE A 286 13.11 17.75 -96.58
CA ILE A 286 11.87 18.53 -96.65
C ILE A 286 10.73 17.74 -95.99
N ASN A 287 10.58 16.45 -96.28
CA ASN A 287 9.57 15.58 -95.65
C ASN A 287 9.78 15.50 -94.12
N GLY A 288 11.03 15.46 -93.63
CA GLY A 288 11.33 15.54 -92.19
C GLY A 288 10.86 16.83 -91.52
N VAL A 289 10.95 17.99 -92.20
CA VAL A 289 10.38 19.26 -91.72
C VAL A 289 8.85 19.26 -91.83
N LEU A 290 8.29 18.71 -92.91
CA LEU A 290 6.84 18.57 -93.12
C LEU A 290 6.18 17.68 -92.04
N ASP A 291 6.79 16.56 -91.68
CA ASP A 291 6.33 15.69 -90.58
C ASP A 291 6.49 16.37 -89.20
N ALA A 292 7.40 17.35 -89.06
CA ALA A 292 7.49 18.21 -87.88
C ALA A 292 6.41 19.30 -87.87
N ILE A 293 6.04 19.84 -89.04
CA ILE A 293 4.90 20.76 -89.22
C ILE A 293 3.58 20.05 -88.88
N GLU A 294 3.33 18.83 -89.35
CA GLU A 294 2.10 18.09 -88.98
C GLU A 294 2.02 17.85 -87.45
N LYS A 295 3.16 17.53 -86.79
CA LYS A 295 3.22 17.41 -85.32
C LYS A 295 2.97 18.75 -84.60
N PHE A 296 3.46 19.85 -85.16
CA PHE A 296 3.23 21.21 -84.65
C PHE A 296 1.74 21.60 -84.78
N CYS A 297 1.15 21.38 -85.95
CA CYS A 297 -0.27 21.63 -86.19
C CYS A 297 -1.17 20.76 -85.31
N ALA A 298 -0.82 19.50 -85.08
CA ALA A 298 -1.52 18.63 -84.12
C ALA A 298 -1.39 19.15 -82.66
N MET A 299 -0.20 19.59 -82.23
CA MET A 299 0.03 20.11 -80.88
C MET A 299 -0.77 21.39 -80.57
N PHE A 300 -1.01 22.22 -81.57
CA PHE A 300 -1.75 23.48 -81.45
C PHE A 300 -3.21 23.42 -81.93
N GLU A 301 -3.68 22.25 -82.39
CA GLU A 301 -5.01 22.03 -83.01
C GLU A 301 -5.29 22.90 -84.26
N ILE A 302 -4.23 23.30 -84.97
CA ILE A 302 -4.28 24.15 -86.17
C ILE A 302 -4.96 23.38 -87.31
N GLN A 303 -6.19 23.78 -87.65
CA GLN A 303 -6.98 23.13 -88.71
C GLN A 303 -6.64 23.60 -90.13
N PHE A 304 -6.13 24.83 -90.27
CA PHE A 304 -5.71 25.40 -91.54
C PHE A 304 -4.50 26.31 -91.32
N ALA A 305 -3.49 26.22 -92.20
CA ALA A 305 -2.35 27.13 -92.22
C ALA A 305 -1.65 27.09 -93.59
N GLU A 306 -0.98 28.19 -93.94
CA GLU A 306 -0.13 28.29 -95.12
C GLU A 306 1.33 28.04 -94.74
N ILE A 307 2.03 27.20 -95.50
CA ILE A 307 3.46 26.92 -95.37
C ILE A 307 4.22 27.69 -96.44
N ASN A 308 5.16 28.53 -96.02
CA ASN A 308 6.04 29.28 -96.91
C ASN A 308 7.13 28.36 -97.48
N GLY A 309 7.04 28.01 -98.77
CA GLY A 309 7.93 27.04 -99.42
C GLY A 309 9.41 27.48 -99.45
N ARG A 310 9.72 28.78 -99.36
CA ARG A 310 11.10 29.27 -99.28
C ARG A 310 11.71 28.98 -97.92
N LYS A 311 11.01 29.35 -96.84
CA LYS A 311 11.45 29.07 -95.46
C LYS A 311 11.53 27.57 -95.18
N LEU A 312 10.60 26.78 -95.69
CA LEU A 312 10.68 25.31 -95.67
C LEU A 312 11.97 24.78 -96.35
N GLY A 313 12.34 25.38 -97.49
CA GLY A 313 13.59 25.13 -98.20
C GLY A 313 14.86 25.65 -97.51
N GLU A 314 14.73 26.51 -96.50
CA GLU A 314 15.83 26.99 -95.64
C GLU A 314 15.95 26.12 -94.38
N ALA A 315 14.84 25.83 -93.69
CA ALA A 315 14.79 24.95 -92.53
C ALA A 315 15.30 23.52 -92.85
N SER A 316 15.00 23.00 -94.04
CA SER A 316 15.51 21.69 -94.51
C SER A 316 17.03 21.65 -94.76
N ARG A 317 17.75 22.78 -94.65
CA ARG A 317 19.23 22.85 -94.69
C ARG A 317 19.86 22.76 -93.30
N LEU A 318 19.07 22.94 -92.23
CA LEU A 318 19.52 22.80 -90.86
C LEU A 318 19.70 21.31 -90.50
N ASN A 319 20.70 20.99 -89.67
CA ASN A 319 20.95 19.62 -89.22
C ASN A 319 20.06 19.20 -88.03
N ILE A 320 19.51 20.17 -87.30
CA ILE A 320 18.50 20.00 -86.24
C ILE A 320 17.47 21.11 -86.48
N VAL A 321 16.19 20.74 -86.54
CA VAL A 321 15.09 21.68 -86.74
C VAL A 321 14.50 22.01 -85.38
N THR A 322 14.51 23.29 -84.98
CA THR A 322 13.93 23.72 -83.70
C THR A 322 12.45 24.05 -83.83
N PHE A 323 11.79 24.23 -82.69
CA PHE A 323 10.37 24.58 -82.62
C PHE A 323 10.07 25.93 -83.29
N ASP A 324 10.98 26.88 -83.16
CA ASP A 324 10.84 28.22 -83.74
C ASP A 324 11.16 28.22 -85.25
N ASP A 325 12.03 27.31 -85.73
CA ASP A 325 12.23 27.10 -87.18
C ASP A 325 10.93 26.58 -87.83
N VAL A 326 10.30 25.57 -87.23
CA VAL A 326 9.00 25.03 -87.66
C VAL A 326 7.91 26.11 -87.63
N HIS A 327 7.83 26.87 -86.54
CA HIS A 327 6.91 28.01 -86.43
C HIS A 327 7.13 29.04 -87.54
N SER A 328 8.40 29.38 -87.82
CA SER A 328 8.74 30.39 -88.83
C SER A 328 8.29 30.02 -90.25
N CYS A 329 8.19 28.72 -90.56
CA CYS A 329 7.74 28.21 -91.86
C CYS A 329 6.24 28.37 -92.09
N LEU A 330 5.45 28.52 -91.02
CA LEU A 330 4.00 28.70 -91.06
C LEU A 330 3.61 30.18 -91.10
N VAL A 331 2.42 30.47 -91.63
CA VAL A 331 1.85 31.82 -91.72
C VAL A 331 0.46 31.84 -91.06
N ASN A 332 0.13 32.94 -90.37
CA ASN A 332 -1.13 33.15 -89.64
C ASN A 332 -1.37 32.17 -88.48
N VAL A 333 -0.30 31.72 -87.81
CA VAL A 333 -0.33 30.67 -86.77
C VAL A 333 -0.16 31.21 -85.35
N ASP A 334 0.38 32.42 -85.17
CA ASP A 334 0.70 33.02 -83.87
C ASP A 334 -0.49 33.03 -82.89
N GLU A 335 -1.70 33.37 -83.34
CA GLU A 335 -2.89 33.41 -82.47
C GLU A 335 -3.24 32.03 -81.89
N PHE A 336 -3.10 30.96 -82.68
CA PHE A 336 -3.35 29.58 -82.22
C PHE A 336 -2.28 29.14 -81.20
N VAL A 337 -1.02 29.48 -81.48
CA VAL A 337 0.11 29.21 -80.60
C VAL A 337 -0.04 29.93 -79.27
N ASP A 338 -0.33 31.22 -79.29
CA ASP A 338 -0.49 32.03 -78.07
C ASP A 338 -1.78 31.69 -77.32
N LYS A 339 -2.87 31.32 -77.99
CA LYS A 339 -4.09 30.81 -77.34
C LYS A 339 -3.81 29.54 -76.52
N LYS A 340 -3.02 28.62 -77.06
CA LYS A 340 -2.60 27.39 -76.35
C LYS A 340 -1.55 27.67 -75.28
N ARG A 341 -0.55 28.53 -75.54
CA ARG A 341 0.42 28.98 -74.53
C ARG A 341 -0.26 29.68 -73.35
N ASN A 342 -1.25 30.55 -73.60
CA ASN A 342 -2.02 31.23 -72.56
C ASN A 342 -2.96 30.27 -71.80
N ALA A 343 -3.54 29.26 -72.46
CA ALA A 343 -4.29 28.20 -71.78
C ALA A 343 -3.38 27.35 -70.87
N ALA A 344 -2.21 26.95 -71.35
CA ALA A 344 -1.20 26.23 -70.56
C ALA A 344 -0.67 27.08 -69.39
N ALA A 345 -0.33 28.36 -69.63
CA ALA A 345 0.07 29.29 -68.59
C ALA A 345 -1.03 29.50 -67.54
N SER A 346 -2.30 29.59 -67.95
CA SER A 346 -3.45 29.68 -67.03
C SER A 346 -3.60 28.42 -66.17
N LEU A 347 -3.39 27.22 -66.76
CA LEU A 347 -3.40 25.95 -66.03
C LEU A 347 -2.23 25.84 -65.05
N ILE A 348 -1.02 26.22 -65.47
CA ILE A 348 0.18 26.27 -64.62
C ILE A 348 -0.03 27.25 -63.46
N GLN A 349 -0.48 28.48 -63.73
CA GLN A 349 -0.78 29.46 -62.69
C GLN A 349 -1.88 28.98 -61.74
N LYS A 350 -2.94 28.33 -62.23
CA LYS A 350 -3.98 27.72 -61.39
C LYS A 350 -3.39 26.66 -60.46
N ASN A 351 -2.55 25.77 -60.98
CA ASN A 351 -1.91 24.71 -60.20
C ASN A 351 -0.90 25.27 -59.19
N VAL A 352 -0.10 26.29 -59.55
CA VAL A 352 0.80 26.99 -58.63
C VAL A 352 0.02 27.71 -57.52
N ARG A 353 -1.08 28.41 -57.83
CA ARG A 353 -1.95 29.02 -56.80
C ARG A 353 -2.55 27.97 -55.86
N ILE A 354 -2.96 26.81 -56.38
CA ILE A 354 -3.46 25.68 -55.56
C ILE A 354 -2.34 25.11 -54.68
N PHE A 355 -1.13 24.93 -55.20
CA PHE A 355 0.04 24.44 -54.46
C PHE A 355 0.43 25.39 -53.32
N LEU A 356 0.57 26.69 -53.61
CA LEU A 356 0.87 27.72 -52.60
C LEU A 356 -0.24 27.80 -51.53
N ASN A 357 -1.52 27.71 -51.92
CA ASN A 357 -2.61 27.63 -50.95
C ASN A 357 -2.58 26.36 -50.09
N LYS A 358 -2.23 25.20 -50.66
CA LYS A 358 -2.02 23.95 -49.89
C LYS A 358 -0.88 24.12 -48.88
N LEU A 359 0.25 24.71 -49.27
CA LEU A 359 1.36 25.04 -48.36
C LEU A 359 0.93 26.02 -47.25
N HIS A 360 0.25 27.13 -47.60
CA HIS A 360 -0.25 28.10 -46.63
C HIS A 360 -1.31 27.53 -45.67
N VAL A 361 -2.08 26.52 -46.09
CA VAL A 361 -3.02 25.80 -45.20
C VAL A 361 -2.28 24.79 -44.33
N ALA A 362 -1.31 24.05 -44.86
CA ALA A 362 -0.48 23.13 -44.09
C ALA A 362 0.33 23.87 -43.00
N HIS A 363 0.96 24.99 -43.35
CA HIS A 363 1.70 25.84 -42.40
C HIS A 363 0.78 26.42 -41.31
N ARG A 364 -0.43 26.91 -41.67
CA ARG A 364 -1.41 27.38 -40.67
C ARG A 364 -1.94 26.25 -39.78
N LYS A 365 -2.12 25.02 -40.30
CA LYS A 365 -2.44 23.85 -39.47
C LYS A 365 -1.31 23.52 -38.49
N TYR A 366 -0.06 23.55 -38.94
CA TYR A 366 1.13 23.35 -38.09
C TYR A 366 1.21 24.41 -36.97
N LEU A 367 1.13 25.71 -37.32
CA LEU A 367 1.11 26.79 -36.34
C LEU A 367 -0.04 26.66 -35.34
N SER A 368 -1.23 26.25 -35.80
CA SER A 368 -2.40 26.01 -34.94
C SER A 368 -2.16 24.84 -33.96
N GLN A 369 -1.53 23.74 -34.41
CA GLN A 369 -1.15 22.63 -33.54
C GLN A 369 -0.08 23.03 -32.52
N CYS A 370 0.93 23.82 -32.92
CA CYS A 370 1.93 24.36 -32.00
C CYS A 370 1.29 25.30 -30.96
N ALA A 371 0.43 26.22 -31.38
CA ALA A 371 -0.32 27.11 -30.50
C ALA A 371 -1.22 26.32 -29.53
N TYR A 372 -1.92 25.29 -30.00
CA TYR A 372 -2.74 24.42 -29.14
C TYR A 372 -1.90 23.67 -28.10
N LYS A 373 -0.73 23.13 -28.48
CA LYS A 373 0.21 22.50 -27.53
C LYS A 373 0.68 23.49 -26.45
N ILE A 374 1.10 24.69 -26.84
CA ILE A 374 1.54 25.75 -25.92
C ILE A 374 0.39 26.20 -24.99
N GLN A 375 -0.80 26.45 -25.54
CA GLN A 375 -1.98 26.82 -24.75
C GLN A 375 -2.41 25.72 -23.77
N THR A 376 -2.28 24.45 -24.16
CA THR A 376 -2.64 23.30 -23.31
C THR A 376 -1.62 23.12 -22.19
N ALA A 377 -0.31 23.23 -22.49
CA ALA A 377 0.75 23.23 -21.48
C ALA A 377 0.56 24.40 -20.48
N TRP A 378 0.27 25.60 -20.96
CA TRP A 378 0.01 26.77 -20.10
C TRP A 378 -1.25 26.63 -19.25
N ARG A 379 -2.35 26.10 -19.80
CA ARG A 379 -3.58 25.79 -19.05
C ARG A 379 -3.33 24.75 -17.97
N ASN A 380 -2.57 23.70 -18.28
CA ASN A 380 -2.20 22.67 -17.31
C ASN A 380 -1.29 23.23 -16.20
N TYR A 381 -0.28 24.02 -16.55
CA TYR A 381 0.59 24.71 -15.60
C TYR A 381 -0.21 25.62 -14.65
N LYS A 382 -1.07 26.51 -15.19
CA LYS A 382 -1.93 27.38 -14.36
C LYS A 382 -2.95 26.58 -13.53
N ARG A 383 -3.48 25.47 -14.05
CA ARG A 383 -4.34 24.54 -13.29
C ARG A 383 -3.56 23.88 -12.14
N ASN A 384 -2.28 23.55 -12.33
CA ASN A 384 -1.45 22.93 -11.31
C ASN A 384 -1.19 23.89 -10.15
N ILE A 385 -0.75 25.13 -10.44
CA ILE A 385 -0.60 26.20 -9.41
C ILE A 385 -1.92 26.43 -8.66
N SER A 386 -3.05 26.46 -9.38
CA SER A 386 -4.38 26.64 -8.77
C SER A 386 -4.90 25.38 -8.03
N LEU A 387 -4.29 24.21 -8.22
CA LEU A 387 -4.54 23.01 -7.40
C LEU A 387 -3.66 23.03 -6.16
N GLU A 388 -2.38 23.35 -6.31
CA GLU A 388 -1.38 23.54 -5.25
C GLU A 388 -1.87 24.55 -4.21
N GLN A 389 -2.19 25.78 -4.63
CA GLN A 389 -2.75 26.83 -3.74
C GLN A 389 -4.02 26.42 -2.99
N ARG A 390 -4.90 25.61 -3.60
CA ARG A 390 -6.12 25.11 -2.95
C ARG A 390 -5.86 23.91 -2.04
N ASN A 391 -4.85 23.10 -2.34
CA ASN A 391 -4.39 22.05 -1.44
C ASN A 391 -3.72 22.67 -0.21
N ASP A 392 -2.89 23.71 -0.39
CA ASP A 392 -2.22 24.42 0.70
C ASP A 392 -3.23 25.10 1.63
N GLN A 393 -4.21 25.84 1.07
CA GLN A 393 -5.31 26.42 1.84
C GLN A 393 -6.09 25.32 2.60
N ARG A 394 -6.47 24.23 1.92
CA ARG A 394 -7.18 23.12 2.57
C ARG A 394 -6.36 22.43 3.65
N ASN A 395 -5.04 22.33 3.48
CA ASN A 395 -4.12 21.77 4.47
C ASN A 395 -4.02 22.69 5.71
N GLN A 396 -3.98 24.01 5.51
CA GLN A 396 -4.05 25.00 6.58
C GLN A 396 -5.40 24.95 7.33
N GLU A 397 -6.51 24.76 6.62
CA GLU A 397 -7.86 24.57 7.21
C GLU A 397 -7.94 23.28 8.05
N ILE A 398 -7.43 22.15 7.52
CA ILE A 398 -7.33 20.87 8.24
C ILE A 398 -6.49 21.03 9.51
N PHE A 399 -5.30 21.62 9.38
CA PHE A 399 -4.35 21.82 10.47
C PHE A 399 -4.93 22.73 11.55
N GLY A 400 -5.52 23.87 11.16
CA GLY A 400 -6.13 24.81 12.08
C GLY A 400 -7.27 24.21 12.89
N GLU A 401 -8.12 23.39 12.27
CA GLU A 401 -9.19 22.69 12.99
C GLU A 401 -8.67 21.56 13.88
N ALA A 402 -7.73 20.74 13.41
CA ALA A 402 -7.10 19.70 14.23
C ALA A 402 -6.38 20.28 15.45
N ASN A 403 -5.73 21.44 15.29
CA ASN A 403 -5.12 22.18 16.38
C ASN A 403 -6.17 22.75 17.33
N PHE A 404 -7.22 23.41 16.83
CA PHE A 404 -8.32 23.95 17.64
C PHE A 404 -8.99 22.87 18.52
N LEU A 405 -9.35 21.72 17.92
CA LEU A 405 -9.91 20.59 18.67
C LEU A 405 -8.95 20.08 19.75
N THR A 406 -7.65 20.05 19.45
CA THR A 406 -6.61 19.58 20.38
C THR A 406 -6.34 20.59 21.51
N GLU A 407 -6.40 21.90 21.25
CA GLU A 407 -6.35 22.92 22.30
C GLU A 407 -7.56 22.81 23.25
N GLN A 408 -8.78 22.64 22.72
CA GLN A 408 -9.97 22.39 23.56
C GLN A 408 -9.82 21.13 24.41
N PHE A 409 -9.19 20.08 23.88
CA PHE A 409 -8.94 18.85 24.63
C PHE A 409 -7.93 19.01 25.78
N LYS A 410 -7.14 20.09 25.82
CA LYS A 410 -6.29 20.42 26.98
C LYS A 410 -7.08 20.87 28.22
N GLU A 411 -8.38 21.09 28.11
CA GLU A 411 -9.25 21.25 29.28
C GLU A 411 -9.61 19.90 29.93
N THR A 412 -9.45 18.78 29.21
CA THR A 412 -9.78 17.44 29.73
C THR A 412 -8.73 16.96 30.73
N THR A 413 -9.20 16.57 31.92
CA THR A 413 -8.34 16.14 33.03
C THR A 413 -8.11 14.63 33.03
N MET A 414 -7.03 14.18 33.69
CA MET A 414 -6.82 12.74 33.92
C MET A 414 -7.95 12.07 34.73
N LYS A 415 -8.67 12.82 35.57
CA LYS A 415 -9.82 12.28 36.30
C LYS A 415 -10.97 11.92 35.36
N GLU A 416 -11.19 12.66 34.30
CA GLU A 416 -12.23 12.36 33.30
C GLU A 416 -11.81 11.22 32.37
N LEU A 417 -10.52 11.17 31.99
CA LEU A 417 -9.96 10.06 31.21
C LEU A 417 -9.96 8.71 31.96
N ILE A 418 -9.99 8.76 33.29
CA ILE A 418 -10.16 7.58 34.16
C ILE A 418 -11.66 7.32 34.40
N ASN A 419 -12.44 8.29 34.85
CA ASN A 419 -13.79 8.03 35.34
C ASN A 419 -14.84 7.77 34.24
N ASN A 420 -14.63 8.24 33.02
CA ASN A 420 -15.58 8.10 31.91
C ASN A 420 -15.23 6.94 30.97
N GLU A 421 -16.20 6.43 30.20
CA GLU A 421 -15.88 5.60 29.05
C GLU A 421 -15.12 6.41 27.99
N VAL A 422 -13.96 5.88 27.58
CA VAL A 422 -13.04 6.52 26.63
C VAL A 422 -12.92 5.68 25.36
N VAL A 423 -12.94 6.34 24.19
CA VAL A 423 -12.67 5.71 22.89
C VAL A 423 -11.36 6.23 22.30
N ALA A 424 -10.31 5.41 22.34
CA ALA A 424 -9.03 5.71 21.71
C ALA A 424 -9.02 5.18 20.26
N ILE A 425 -8.69 6.03 19.30
CA ILE A 425 -8.55 5.65 17.89
C ILE A 425 -7.06 5.52 17.56
N HIS A 426 -6.67 4.36 17.02
CA HIS A 426 -5.33 4.09 16.54
C HIS A 426 -5.35 3.79 15.04
N VAL A 427 -4.56 4.51 14.25
CA VAL A 427 -4.26 4.14 12.86
C VAL A 427 -3.02 3.25 12.87
N LEU A 428 -3.09 2.03 12.35
CA LEU A 428 -1.98 1.07 12.40
C LEU A 428 -1.43 0.79 11.00
N ALA A 429 -0.16 1.11 10.79
CA ALA A 429 0.55 0.89 9.54
C ALA A 429 1.01 -0.57 9.34
N SER A 430 1.24 -1.33 10.42
CA SER A 430 1.64 -2.74 10.32
C SER A 430 1.08 -3.60 11.47
N MET A 431 1.01 -4.92 11.26
CA MET A 431 0.58 -5.87 12.29
C MET A 431 1.45 -5.83 13.56
N GLN A 432 2.67 -5.29 13.51
CA GLN A 432 3.50 -5.12 14.71
C GLN A 432 2.84 -4.19 15.73
N ASP A 433 2.08 -3.23 15.24
CA ASP A 433 1.60 -2.08 15.99
C ASP A 433 0.30 -2.40 16.76
N ILE A 434 -0.19 -3.65 16.67
CA ILE A 434 -1.31 -4.18 17.44
C ILE A 434 -1.03 -4.15 18.96
N SER A 435 0.24 -4.13 19.39
CA SER A 435 0.60 -3.86 20.79
C SER A 435 0.19 -2.46 21.27
N ARG A 436 -0.11 -1.50 20.37
CA ARG A 436 -0.76 -0.22 20.74
C ARG A 436 -2.17 -0.41 21.30
N THR A 437 -2.82 -1.55 21.06
CA THR A 437 -4.16 -1.85 21.60
C THR A 437 -4.14 -2.35 23.05
N PHE A 438 -2.97 -2.60 23.64
CA PHE A 438 -2.85 -3.24 24.95
C PHE A 438 -3.28 -2.34 26.12
N SER A 439 -3.59 -1.05 25.87
CA SER A 439 -4.33 -0.19 26.80
C SER A 439 -5.74 -0.67 27.16
N LEU A 440 -6.28 -1.69 26.49
CA LEU A 440 -7.49 -2.40 26.93
C LEU A 440 -7.39 -2.98 28.36
N ILE A 441 -6.19 -3.02 28.94
CA ILE A 441 -5.97 -3.25 30.36
C ILE A 441 -6.67 -2.21 31.26
N TYR A 442 -7.01 -1.01 30.77
CA TYR A 442 -7.88 -0.06 31.46
C TYR A 442 -9.36 -0.36 31.13
N LYS A 443 -10.15 -0.73 32.15
CA LYS A 443 -11.56 -1.19 32.00
C LYS A 443 -12.44 -0.24 31.18
N ASN A 444 -12.28 1.06 31.38
CA ASN A 444 -13.10 2.10 30.78
C ASN A 444 -12.73 2.42 29.30
N MET A 445 -11.69 1.79 28.76
CA MET A 445 -11.21 2.06 27.41
C MET A 445 -11.81 1.12 26.35
N THR A 446 -12.34 1.70 25.28
CA THR A 446 -12.67 1.07 23.99
C THR A 446 -11.61 1.50 22.97
N ASN A 447 -11.09 0.57 22.17
CA ASN A 447 -10.11 0.88 21.13
C ASN A 447 -10.73 0.69 19.73
N ILE A 448 -10.64 1.71 18.88
CA ILE A 448 -10.93 1.61 17.44
C ILE A 448 -9.60 1.51 16.70
N VAL A 449 -9.42 0.44 15.91
CA VAL A 449 -8.24 0.23 15.08
C VAL A 449 -8.59 0.42 13.62
N ILE A 450 -7.92 1.36 12.96
CA ILE A 450 -8.02 1.59 11.52
C ILE A 450 -6.76 1.03 10.86
N MET A 451 -6.92 0.13 9.89
CA MET A 451 -5.80 -0.56 9.24
C MET A 451 -6.15 -1.05 7.83
N ALA A 452 -5.14 -1.43 7.03
CA ALA A 452 -5.33 -1.98 5.69
C ALA A 452 -5.93 -3.40 5.71
N ASP A 453 -5.29 -4.29 6.46
CA ASP A 453 -5.60 -5.73 6.52
C ASP A 453 -5.99 -6.15 7.95
N LEU A 454 -6.70 -7.26 8.11
CA LEU A 454 -6.97 -7.85 9.43
C LEU A 454 -5.97 -8.95 9.80
N PRO A 455 -5.70 -9.19 11.10
CA PRO A 455 -4.99 -10.38 11.54
C PRO A 455 -5.69 -11.66 11.02
N PRO A 456 -4.95 -12.69 10.57
CA PRO A 456 -5.56 -13.95 10.15
C PRO A 456 -6.43 -14.55 11.28
N PRO A 457 -7.62 -15.12 11.01
CA PRO A 457 -8.58 -15.47 12.06
C PRO A 457 -8.03 -16.34 13.21
N HIS A 458 -7.16 -17.31 12.90
CA HIS A 458 -6.53 -18.16 13.91
C HIS A 458 -5.53 -17.40 14.81
N ILE A 459 -4.83 -16.40 14.26
CA ILE A 459 -3.97 -15.49 15.04
C ILE A 459 -4.83 -14.51 15.86
N TRP A 460 -5.98 -14.08 15.33
CA TRP A 460 -6.93 -13.29 16.14
C TRP A 460 -7.49 -14.08 17.33
N GLU A 461 -7.85 -15.35 17.14
CA GLU A 461 -8.25 -16.24 18.23
C GLU A 461 -7.13 -16.37 19.28
N ASP A 462 -5.86 -16.57 18.87
CA ASP A 462 -4.70 -16.59 19.77
C ASP A 462 -4.50 -15.27 20.54
N ILE A 463 -4.70 -14.11 19.90
CA ILE A 463 -4.61 -12.78 20.55
C ILE A 463 -5.73 -12.63 21.60
N VAL A 464 -6.95 -13.03 21.27
CA VAL A 464 -8.12 -12.93 22.16
C VAL A 464 -8.07 -13.95 23.30
N ASP A 465 -7.39 -15.09 23.12
CA ASP A 465 -7.05 -16.03 24.20
C ASP A 465 -5.86 -15.54 25.05
N PHE A 466 -4.89 -14.82 24.47
CA PHE A 466 -3.81 -14.15 25.24
C PHE A 466 -4.36 -13.06 26.16
N PHE A 467 -5.23 -12.18 25.65
CA PHE A 467 -5.92 -11.19 26.50
C PHE A 467 -6.76 -11.86 27.60
N ALA A 468 -7.48 -12.94 27.29
CA ALA A 468 -8.22 -13.69 28.31
C ALA A 468 -7.29 -14.28 29.39
N GLN A 469 -6.15 -14.88 29.02
CA GLN A 469 -5.12 -15.36 29.97
C GLN A 469 -4.60 -14.28 30.93
N ASN A 470 -4.82 -13.01 30.62
CA ASN A 470 -4.39 -11.85 31.40
C ASN A 470 -5.56 -11.09 32.07
N GLY A 471 -6.75 -11.70 32.15
CA GLY A 471 -7.91 -11.15 32.87
C GLY A 471 -8.82 -10.24 32.05
N ILE A 472 -8.74 -10.28 30.72
CA ILE A 472 -9.51 -9.43 29.79
C ILE A 472 -10.29 -10.34 28.81
N PRO A 473 -11.44 -10.91 29.21
CA PRO A 473 -12.21 -11.85 28.38
C PRO A 473 -13.07 -11.15 27.29
N ASP A 474 -13.28 -9.85 27.43
CA ASP A 474 -14.26 -8.96 26.78
C ASP A 474 -13.72 -8.24 25.51
N VAL A 475 -12.55 -8.64 25.00
CA VAL A 475 -11.84 -7.98 23.88
C VAL A 475 -12.73 -7.65 22.68
N ASN A 476 -13.56 -8.61 22.23
CA ASN A 476 -14.38 -8.43 21.03
C ASN A 476 -15.51 -7.39 21.20
N GLU A 477 -15.84 -7.01 22.44
CA GLU A 477 -16.83 -5.99 22.76
C GLU A 477 -16.20 -4.58 22.81
N ARG A 478 -14.89 -4.49 23.06
CA ARG A 478 -14.15 -3.24 23.29
C ARG A 478 -13.06 -2.92 22.25
N LEU A 479 -12.74 -3.85 21.35
CA LEU A 479 -11.77 -3.66 20.25
C LEU A 479 -12.50 -3.78 18.91
N HIS A 480 -12.61 -2.65 18.20
CA HIS A 480 -13.34 -2.57 16.94
C HIS A 480 -12.42 -2.26 15.77
N PHE A 481 -12.40 -3.15 14.77
CA PHE A 481 -11.61 -2.95 13.55
C PHE A 481 -12.38 -2.19 12.46
N VAL A 482 -11.66 -1.33 11.75
CA VAL A 482 -12.11 -0.58 10.58
C VAL A 482 -11.09 -0.80 9.47
N THR A 483 -11.41 -1.75 8.59
CA THR A 483 -10.63 -2.07 7.39
C THR A 483 -10.84 -0.98 6.35
N LEU A 484 -9.77 -0.27 6.00
CA LEU A 484 -9.81 0.66 4.87
C LEU A 484 -9.92 -0.11 3.57
N ARG A 485 -10.75 0.36 2.65
CA ARG A 485 -10.84 -0.21 1.29
C ARG A 485 -9.54 0.03 0.52
N GLU A 486 -9.28 -0.83 -0.45
CA GLU A 486 -8.35 -0.52 -1.53
C GLU A 486 -9.07 0.34 -2.56
N MET A 487 -8.45 1.48 -2.89
CA MET A 487 -8.68 2.17 -4.15
C MET A 487 -7.73 1.53 -5.18
N ASN A 488 -7.95 1.71 -6.48
CA ASN A 488 -7.17 1.02 -7.54
C ASN A 488 -5.72 1.54 -7.72
N SER A 489 -5.14 2.14 -6.69
CA SER A 489 -3.74 2.58 -6.61
C SER A 489 -3.08 1.91 -5.40
N GLY A 490 -1.82 1.49 -5.55
CA GLY A 490 -1.03 0.80 -4.52
C GLY A 490 -0.54 1.72 -3.39
N ASP A 491 -1.38 2.67 -2.99
CA ASP A 491 -1.01 3.78 -2.12
C ASP A 491 -1.03 3.38 -0.64
N GLY A 492 -0.16 4.01 0.14
CA GLY A 492 -0.09 3.80 1.59
C GLY A 492 -1.39 4.15 2.32
N ILE A 493 -1.52 3.64 3.55
CA ILE A 493 -2.69 3.82 4.43
C ILE A 493 -3.10 5.29 4.58
N SER A 494 -2.13 6.21 4.55
CA SER A 494 -2.31 7.67 4.47
C SER A 494 -3.31 8.14 3.40
N HIS A 495 -3.30 7.52 2.22
CA HIS A 495 -4.22 7.83 1.12
C HIS A 495 -5.53 7.03 1.23
N ARG A 496 -5.48 5.76 1.64
CA ARG A 496 -6.70 4.95 1.86
C ARG A 496 -7.62 5.57 2.92
N LEU A 497 -7.07 6.29 3.91
CA LEU A 497 -7.82 7.11 4.88
C LEU A 497 -8.62 8.24 4.23
N GLN A 498 -8.13 8.85 3.14
CA GLN A 498 -8.71 10.05 2.53
C GLN A 498 -10.01 9.79 1.73
N CYS A 499 -10.39 8.52 1.53
CA CYS A 499 -11.40 8.15 0.54
C CYS A 499 -12.62 7.36 1.08
N ASP A 500 -12.58 6.75 2.26
CA ASP A 500 -13.66 5.88 2.74
C ASP A 500 -14.64 6.54 3.73
N MET A 501 -15.59 7.31 3.19
CA MET A 501 -16.71 7.87 3.95
C MET A 501 -17.55 6.81 4.69
N LYS A 502 -17.61 5.55 4.21
CA LYS A 502 -18.37 4.48 4.88
C LYS A 502 -17.66 4.05 6.17
N SER A 503 -16.33 4.04 6.16
CA SER A 503 -15.51 3.84 7.37
C SER A 503 -15.64 5.02 8.35
N ILE A 504 -15.64 6.27 7.89
CA ILE A 504 -15.91 7.45 8.73
C ILE A 504 -17.28 7.35 9.43
N THR A 505 -18.35 7.06 8.69
CA THR A 505 -19.70 6.86 9.28
C THR A 505 -19.75 5.65 10.22
N LYS A 506 -18.99 4.57 9.95
CA LYS A 506 -18.88 3.42 10.87
C LYS A 506 -18.25 3.85 12.21
N ILE A 507 -17.17 4.62 12.18
CA ILE A 507 -16.49 5.14 13.37
C ILE A 507 -17.46 6.02 14.18
N GLN A 508 -18.11 7.00 13.55
CA GLN A 508 -19.06 7.91 14.21
C GLN A 508 -20.18 7.16 14.97
N ARG A 509 -20.69 6.04 14.43
CA ARG A 509 -21.69 5.17 15.09
C ARG A 509 -21.14 4.42 16.32
N ILE A 510 -19.83 4.22 16.42
CA ILE A 510 -19.15 3.57 17.56
C ILE A 510 -18.83 4.58 18.67
N LEU A 511 -18.55 5.84 18.30
CA LEU A 511 -18.29 6.92 19.26
C LEU A 511 -19.47 7.16 20.20
N LYS A 512 -20.69 7.29 19.65
CA LYS A 512 -21.94 7.53 20.40
C LYS A 512 -21.91 8.73 21.38
N GLY A 513 -21.04 9.71 21.14
CA GLY A 513 -20.84 10.86 22.04
C GLY A 513 -20.00 10.56 23.29
N ARG A 514 -19.33 9.41 23.37
CA ARG A 514 -18.34 9.11 24.42
C ARG A 514 -17.08 9.96 24.23
N LEU A 515 -16.34 10.17 25.31
CA LEU A 515 -15.06 10.90 25.31
C LEU A 515 -14.07 10.18 24.39
N ALA A 516 -13.53 10.85 23.38
CA ALA A 516 -12.76 10.19 22.33
C ALA A 516 -11.63 11.05 21.77
N TYR A 517 -10.56 10.38 21.33
CA TYR A 517 -9.37 11.03 20.75
C TYR A 517 -8.63 10.08 19.80
N ILE A 518 -7.83 10.67 18.91
CA ILE A 518 -6.87 9.94 18.09
C ILE A 518 -5.54 9.84 18.86
N VAL A 519 -4.95 8.64 18.92
CA VAL A 519 -3.64 8.39 19.54
C VAL A 519 -2.57 8.47 18.45
N PRO A 520 -1.78 9.55 18.38
CA PRO A 520 -0.96 9.81 17.22
C PRO A 520 0.26 8.88 17.08
N HIS A 521 0.84 8.92 15.89
CA HIS A 521 2.19 8.48 15.60
C HIS A 521 3.17 9.67 15.61
N SER A 522 4.47 9.36 15.71
CA SER A 522 5.57 10.33 15.70
C SER A 522 5.67 11.17 14.43
N ASP A 523 5.14 10.64 13.33
CA ASP A 523 5.54 10.94 11.95
C ASP A 523 4.35 10.98 10.96
N TRP A 524 3.09 10.97 11.45
CA TRP A 524 1.91 10.71 10.61
C TRP A 524 0.91 11.87 10.48
N PHE A 525 1.19 12.80 9.56
CA PHE A 525 0.30 13.94 9.26
C PHE A 525 -1.15 13.59 8.86
N SER A 526 -1.42 12.37 8.38
CA SER A 526 -2.78 11.93 8.02
C SER A 526 -3.75 11.88 9.21
N GLU A 527 -3.23 11.83 10.43
CA GLU A 527 -4.04 11.90 11.65
C GLU A 527 -4.67 13.29 11.86
N GLN A 528 -4.06 14.35 11.33
CA GLN A 528 -4.66 15.70 11.25
C GLN A 528 -5.91 15.70 10.34
N ARG A 529 -5.84 15.00 9.19
CA ARG A 529 -7.00 14.85 8.29
C ARG A 529 -8.11 14.03 8.94
N LEU A 530 -7.75 12.93 9.61
CA LEU A 530 -8.69 12.09 10.36
C LEU A 530 -9.37 12.85 11.52
N SER A 531 -8.61 13.72 12.22
CA SER A 531 -9.12 14.64 13.24
C SER A 531 -10.20 15.58 12.67
N HIS A 532 -9.89 16.26 11.56
CA HIS A 532 -10.82 17.12 10.83
C HIS A 532 -12.05 16.37 10.28
N ASP A 533 -11.91 15.13 9.80
CA ASP A 533 -13.02 14.35 9.23
C ASP A 533 -13.92 13.70 10.29
N LEU A 534 -13.38 13.35 11.46
CA LEU A 534 -14.16 12.80 12.59
C LEU A 534 -14.65 13.85 13.60
N LYS A 535 -14.11 15.08 13.55
CA LYS A 535 -14.25 16.12 14.59
C LYS A 535 -13.79 15.64 15.96
N LEU A 536 -12.60 15.03 15.99
CA LEU A 536 -11.96 14.51 17.21
C LEU A 536 -10.57 15.12 17.43
N PRO A 537 -10.16 15.36 18.69
CA PRO A 537 -8.83 15.85 19.02
C PRO A 537 -7.74 14.78 18.81
N ILE A 538 -6.50 15.23 18.66
CA ILE A 538 -5.31 14.38 18.70
C ILE A 538 -4.76 14.42 20.13
N PHE A 539 -4.61 13.28 20.79
CA PHE A 539 -4.02 13.23 22.14
C PHE A 539 -2.49 13.20 22.07
N GLY A 540 -1.93 14.35 21.67
CA GLY A 540 -0.51 14.57 21.41
C GLY A 540 -0.25 15.96 20.88
N LEU A 541 0.84 16.12 20.14
CA LEU A 541 1.13 17.28 19.31
C LEU A 541 0.51 17.16 17.92
N VAL A 542 -0.11 18.25 17.45
CA VAL A 542 -0.61 18.40 16.07
C VAL A 542 0.52 18.86 15.14
N ASP A 543 1.32 19.83 15.57
CA ASP A 543 2.60 20.19 14.95
C ASP A 543 3.76 19.66 15.81
N THR A 544 4.71 18.97 15.17
CA THR A 544 5.90 18.43 15.82
C THR A 544 7.18 19.19 15.50
N THR A 545 7.12 20.21 14.63
CA THR A 545 8.28 20.93 14.08
C THR A 545 9.17 21.53 15.18
N ASP A 546 8.55 22.26 16.12
CA ASP A 546 9.21 22.92 17.24
C ASP A 546 9.64 21.97 18.39
N TYR A 547 9.46 20.65 18.20
CA TYR A 547 9.71 19.64 19.24
C TYR A 547 10.54 18.43 18.77
N GLN A 548 10.73 18.23 17.45
CA GLN A 548 11.41 17.06 16.90
C GLN A 548 12.75 17.33 16.22
N SER A 549 13.05 18.58 15.83
CA SER A 549 14.38 18.95 15.34
C SER A 549 15.43 18.73 16.43
N ARG A 550 16.69 18.48 16.03
CA ARG A 550 17.77 18.27 17.02
C ARG A 550 18.07 19.56 17.77
N GLY A 551 18.00 20.71 17.10
CA GLY A 551 18.07 22.04 17.70
C GLY A 551 17.00 22.26 18.78
N ALA A 552 15.73 21.96 18.48
CA ALA A 552 14.64 22.09 19.44
C ALA A 552 14.80 21.17 20.66
N ILE A 553 15.18 19.90 20.44
CA ILE A 553 15.36 18.93 21.53
C ILE A 553 16.52 19.35 22.46
N LYS A 554 17.61 19.88 21.91
CA LYS A 554 18.69 20.46 22.73
C LYS A 554 18.24 21.71 23.49
N ALA A 555 17.43 22.58 22.88
CA ALA A 555 16.84 23.72 23.58
C ALA A 555 15.92 23.28 24.73
N LEU A 556 15.09 22.25 24.53
CA LEU A 556 14.19 21.68 25.54
C LEU A 556 14.93 21.06 26.73
N PHE A 557 16.03 20.33 26.50
CA PHE A 557 16.87 19.83 27.59
C PHE A 557 17.59 20.96 28.34
N ASN A 558 18.11 21.97 27.61
CA ASN A 558 18.76 23.13 28.23
C ASN A 558 17.77 23.96 29.09
N GLU A 559 16.53 24.15 28.64
CA GLU A 559 15.44 24.79 29.40
C GLU A 559 14.98 23.96 30.62
N ALA A 560 15.29 22.66 30.62
CA ALA A 560 15.08 21.75 31.74
C ALA A 560 16.31 21.61 32.66
N GLU A 561 17.35 22.43 32.46
CA GLU A 561 18.64 22.40 33.19
C GLU A 561 19.41 21.08 33.06
N ILE A 562 19.21 20.34 31.95
CA ILE A 562 19.85 19.05 31.68
C ILE A 562 20.90 19.21 30.58
N SER A 563 22.13 18.77 30.89
CA SER A 563 23.21 18.71 29.92
C SER A 563 22.88 17.80 28.74
N THR A 564 23.33 18.19 27.55
CA THR A 564 23.25 17.40 26.30
C THR A 564 24.65 17.20 25.72
N PRO A 565 24.88 16.16 24.88
CA PRO A 565 26.14 15.96 24.18
C PRO A 565 26.61 17.21 23.42
N ILE A 566 27.92 17.47 23.42
CA ILE A 566 28.52 18.57 22.65
C ILE A 566 28.26 18.31 21.15
N SER A 567 27.87 19.33 20.38
CA SER A 567 27.46 19.13 18.99
C SER A 567 27.74 20.33 18.09
N THR A 568 27.68 20.08 16.78
CA THR A 568 27.53 21.14 15.76
C THR A 568 26.17 21.83 15.87
N GLN A 569 25.94 22.84 15.04
CA GLN A 569 24.59 23.30 14.72
C GLN A 569 23.89 22.30 13.77
N GLU A 570 22.56 22.40 13.64
CA GLU A 570 21.77 21.58 12.71
C GLU A 570 21.87 22.17 11.29
N CYS A 571 22.32 21.38 10.32
CA CYS A 571 22.63 21.83 8.96
C CYS A 571 22.08 20.87 7.90
N ARG A 572 21.61 21.41 6.77
CA ARG A 572 21.27 20.64 5.55
C ARG A 572 22.47 20.49 4.60
N ASN A 573 23.38 21.46 4.54
CA ASN A 573 24.59 21.33 3.74
C ASN A 573 25.61 20.41 4.44
N VAL A 574 25.88 19.25 3.83
CA VAL A 574 26.82 18.25 4.34
C VAL A 574 28.24 18.81 4.47
N THR A 575 28.68 19.65 3.54
CA THR A 575 30.03 20.24 3.58
C THR A 575 30.19 21.22 4.75
N ASP A 576 29.14 21.99 5.08
CA ASP A 576 29.18 22.93 6.20
C ASP A 576 29.05 22.20 7.55
N LEU A 577 28.20 21.16 7.61
CA LEU A 577 28.08 20.26 8.77
C LEU A 577 29.43 19.59 9.08
N LEU A 578 30.11 19.05 8.08
CA LEU A 578 31.41 18.39 8.26
C LEU A 578 32.54 19.38 8.54
N ARG A 579 32.47 20.63 8.07
CA ARG A 579 33.41 21.69 8.47
C ARG A 579 33.26 22.06 9.95
N GLN A 580 32.03 22.23 10.45
CA GLN A 580 31.78 22.41 11.89
C GLN A 580 32.24 21.19 12.70
N THR A 581 32.06 19.99 12.14
CA THR A 581 32.53 18.73 12.75
C THR A 581 34.07 18.69 12.84
N GLN A 582 34.79 19.17 11.83
CA GLN A 582 36.25 19.26 11.85
C GLN A 582 36.76 20.20 12.94
N GLN A 583 36.07 21.33 13.18
CA GLN A 583 36.35 22.23 14.30
C GLN A 583 36.08 21.53 15.64
N LEU A 584 34.92 20.89 15.80
CA LEU A 584 34.55 20.15 17.02
C LEU A 584 35.56 19.02 17.36
N ILE A 585 36.17 18.39 16.35
CA ILE A 585 37.23 17.38 16.48
C ILE A 585 38.58 17.97 16.92
N GLN A 586 38.84 19.24 16.62
CA GLN A 586 40.05 19.96 17.05
C GLN A 586 39.90 20.57 18.45
N GLU A 587 38.68 20.99 18.81
CA GLU A 587 38.35 21.51 20.14
C GLU A 587 38.27 20.39 21.19
N HIS A 588 37.89 19.17 20.79
CA HIS A 588 37.76 17.99 21.66
C HIS A 588 38.66 16.81 21.20
N PRO A 589 40.00 16.93 21.33
CA PRO A 589 40.93 15.86 20.96
C PRO A 589 40.73 14.56 21.77
N GLU A 590 40.15 14.65 22.97
CA GLU A 590 39.82 13.52 23.85
C GLU A 590 38.63 12.66 23.40
N VAL A 591 37.81 13.16 22.46
CA VAL A 591 36.65 12.42 21.95
C VAL A 591 37.02 11.69 20.66
N ASP A 592 36.93 10.35 20.69
CA ASP A 592 37.20 9.51 19.52
C ASP A 592 35.98 9.17 18.67
N ARG A 593 34.75 9.31 19.18
CA ARG A 593 33.52 8.91 18.47
C ARG A 593 32.53 10.05 18.31
N TYR A 594 31.95 10.11 17.12
CA TYR A 594 30.92 11.09 16.77
C TYR A 594 29.74 10.38 16.09
N ILE A 595 28.53 10.89 16.30
CA ILE A 595 27.33 10.46 15.57
C ILE A 595 26.75 11.58 14.73
N ILE A 596 26.32 11.23 13.52
CA ILE A 596 25.50 12.08 12.66
C ILE A 596 24.05 11.63 12.84
N ARG A 597 23.17 12.54 13.29
CA ARG A 597 21.72 12.28 13.49
C ARG A 597 20.91 13.22 12.62
N TYR A 598 19.94 12.69 11.88
CA TYR A 598 19.00 13.54 11.13
C TYR A 598 18.20 14.47 12.05
N GLY A 599 17.80 15.62 11.52
CA GLY A 599 16.97 16.64 12.19
C GLY A 599 15.68 16.06 12.78
N PHE A 600 14.77 15.73 11.87
CA PHE A 600 13.38 15.35 12.15
C PHE A 600 13.16 13.83 12.05
N SER A 601 13.82 13.05 12.91
CA SER A 601 13.60 11.60 12.98
C SER A 601 13.84 11.05 14.39
N GLN A 602 12.87 10.26 14.87
CA GLN A 602 12.95 9.50 16.14
C GLN A 602 13.51 8.08 15.96
N SER A 603 13.90 7.69 14.74
CA SER A 603 14.34 6.32 14.45
C SER A 603 15.85 6.15 14.66
N GLU A 604 16.29 5.11 15.37
CA GLU A 604 17.74 4.84 15.47
C GLU A 604 18.40 4.55 14.10
N LYS A 605 17.62 4.22 13.06
CA LYS A 605 18.11 4.08 11.68
C LYS A 605 18.59 5.41 11.06
N SER A 606 18.21 6.56 11.61
CA SER A 606 18.74 7.88 11.21
C SER A 606 19.97 8.31 12.00
N ILE A 607 20.62 7.38 12.69
CA ILE A 607 21.90 7.59 13.37
C ILE A 607 22.98 6.84 12.59
N ALA A 608 24.02 7.56 12.18
CA ALA A 608 25.27 7.00 11.70
C ALA A 608 26.39 7.39 12.65
N TYR A 609 27.49 6.62 12.68
CA TYR A 609 28.64 6.91 13.52
C TYR A 609 29.96 6.75 12.76
N PHE A 610 30.95 7.54 13.15
CA PHE A 610 32.33 7.39 12.70
C PHE A 610 33.26 7.61 13.91
N ASN A 611 34.52 7.21 13.77
CA ASN A 611 35.55 7.54 14.75
C ASN A 611 36.48 8.60 14.13
N ALA A 612 37.03 9.51 14.92
CA ALA A 612 37.99 10.52 14.44
C ALA A 612 39.39 9.91 14.30
N THR A 613 39.64 9.27 13.15
CA THR A 613 40.94 8.69 12.78
C THR A 613 42.05 9.74 12.70
N PRO A 614 43.34 9.35 12.73
CA PRO A 614 44.46 10.29 12.51
C PRO A 614 44.32 11.11 11.21
N ASP A 615 43.77 10.49 10.16
CA ASP A 615 43.53 11.10 8.85
C ASP A 615 42.41 12.16 8.93
N ILE A 616 41.29 11.85 9.61
CA ILE A 616 40.22 12.82 9.92
C ILE A 616 40.74 13.98 10.78
N ARG A 617 41.67 13.72 11.70
CA ARG A 617 42.30 14.74 12.57
C ARG A 617 43.42 15.53 11.87
N ALA A 618 43.81 15.19 10.64
CA ALA A 618 44.88 15.89 9.93
C ALA A 618 44.43 17.28 9.45
N LYS A 619 45.30 18.29 9.58
CA LYS A 619 44.97 19.70 9.28
C LYS A 619 44.54 19.97 7.83
N ASN A 620 44.94 19.11 6.89
CA ASN A 620 44.69 19.26 5.46
C ASN A 620 43.81 18.10 4.90
N CYS A 621 43.00 17.44 5.73
CA CYS A 621 42.14 16.34 5.27
C CYS A 621 40.97 16.82 4.41
N ASP A 622 40.54 16.00 3.44
CA ASP A 622 39.20 16.11 2.87
C ASP A 622 38.23 15.45 3.85
N ILE A 623 37.72 16.24 4.79
CA ILE A 623 36.78 15.78 5.81
C ILE A 623 35.52 15.12 5.21
N VAL A 624 35.13 15.46 3.98
CA VAL A 624 33.97 14.87 3.30
C VAL A 624 34.31 13.48 2.78
N ALA A 625 35.50 13.28 2.19
CA ALA A 625 35.97 11.97 1.77
C ALA A 625 36.24 11.04 2.96
N GLU A 626 37.00 11.50 3.95
CA GLU A 626 37.45 10.68 5.07
C GLU A 626 36.28 10.26 5.99
N VAL A 627 35.38 11.19 6.35
CA VAL A 627 34.18 10.81 7.13
C VAL A 627 33.29 9.88 6.32
N LYS A 628 33.16 10.07 5.00
CA LYS A 628 32.36 9.17 4.14
C LYS A 628 32.95 7.77 4.02
N HIS A 629 34.26 7.61 4.12
CA HIS A 629 34.93 6.31 4.23
C HIS A 629 34.66 5.65 5.59
N GLU A 630 34.81 6.40 6.69
CA GLU A 630 34.64 5.88 8.05
C GLU A 630 33.17 5.75 8.52
N LEU A 631 32.18 6.24 7.77
CA LEU A 631 30.78 6.32 8.23
C LEU A 631 30.06 4.96 8.27
N LYS A 632 29.87 4.42 9.47
CA LYS A 632 28.99 3.27 9.72
C LYS A 632 27.54 3.75 9.86
N CYS A 633 26.72 3.48 8.84
CA CYS A 633 25.32 3.92 8.73
C CYS A 633 24.38 2.75 8.38
N PHE A 634 23.06 3.02 8.30
CA PHE A 634 22.10 2.10 7.70
C PHE A 634 21.95 2.42 6.19
N GLY A 635 22.21 1.44 5.33
CA GLY A 635 22.29 1.65 3.87
C GLY A 635 23.72 2.05 3.44
N SER A 636 23.85 2.96 2.47
CA SER A 636 25.14 3.48 2.00
C SER A 636 25.41 4.90 2.51
N PRO A 637 26.68 5.31 2.72
CA PRO A 637 27.01 6.69 3.07
C PRO A 637 26.48 7.73 2.08
N SER A 638 26.50 7.45 0.78
CA SER A 638 25.93 8.33 -0.26
C SER A 638 24.42 8.52 -0.12
N SER A 639 23.66 7.45 0.20
CA SER A 639 22.22 7.56 0.48
C SER A 639 21.93 8.23 1.83
N PHE A 640 22.81 8.08 2.81
CA PHE A 640 22.69 8.72 4.12
C PHE A 640 22.87 10.24 3.99
N PHE A 641 23.94 10.70 3.34
CA PHE A 641 24.18 12.14 3.13
C PHE A 641 23.11 12.81 2.25
N LYS A 642 22.59 12.12 1.23
CA LYS A 642 21.45 12.65 0.44
C LYS A 642 20.19 12.89 1.29
N MET A 643 20.00 12.16 2.38
CA MET A 643 18.91 12.41 3.32
C MET A 643 19.21 13.59 4.25
N VAL A 644 20.47 13.81 4.65
CA VAL A 644 20.90 15.03 5.38
C VAL A 644 20.55 16.31 4.61
N GLU A 645 20.72 16.31 3.28
CA GLU A 645 20.34 17.42 2.41
C GLU A 645 18.83 17.76 2.48
N GLN A 646 17.98 16.76 2.77
CA GLN A 646 16.52 16.89 2.85
C GLN A 646 16.07 17.30 4.26
N VAL A 647 16.36 16.46 5.26
CA VAL A 647 15.82 16.60 6.63
C VAL A 647 16.76 17.32 7.60
N GLY A 648 17.96 17.70 7.17
CA GLY A 648 19.02 18.25 8.04
C GLY A 648 19.67 17.18 8.92
N ALA A 649 20.81 17.52 9.51
CA ALA A 649 21.45 16.71 10.55
C ALA A 649 22.29 17.56 11.50
N ILE A 650 22.61 16.96 12.64
CA ILE A 650 23.58 17.45 13.63
C ILE A 650 24.68 16.40 13.80
N VAL A 651 25.89 16.80 14.19
CA VAL A 651 26.93 15.88 14.65
C VAL A 651 27.17 16.05 16.14
N GLU A 652 27.08 14.96 16.91
CA GLU A 652 27.24 14.94 18.37
C GLU A 652 28.48 14.15 18.78
N ALA A 653 29.28 14.71 19.69
CA ALA A 653 30.40 14.06 20.37
C ALA A 653 29.89 12.98 21.34
N MET A 654 30.45 11.78 21.29
CA MET A 654 30.00 10.63 22.07
C MET A 654 31.07 10.14 23.05
N PRO A 655 30.71 9.82 24.31
CA PRO A 655 31.65 9.27 25.27
C PRO A 655 32.17 7.88 24.82
N PRO A 656 33.42 7.53 25.16
CA PRO A 656 34.05 6.28 24.68
C PRO A 656 33.35 5.03 25.24
N ILE A 657 32.87 5.10 26.48
CA ILE A 657 32.18 3.99 27.17
C ILE A 657 30.72 4.40 27.43
N VAL A 658 29.83 3.96 26.54
CA VAL A 658 28.38 4.04 26.77
C VAL A 658 27.95 2.84 27.62
N TYR A 659 27.33 3.13 28.76
CA TYR A 659 26.86 2.14 29.71
C TYR A 659 25.46 1.63 29.32
N SER A 660 24.50 2.54 29.15
CA SER A 660 23.14 2.24 28.70
C SER A 660 22.44 3.44 28.04
N TYR A 661 21.24 3.21 27.49
CA TYR A 661 20.32 4.24 27.03
C TYR A 661 19.00 4.14 27.81
N PRO A 662 18.96 4.60 29.08
CA PRO A 662 17.75 4.57 29.90
C PRO A 662 16.71 5.56 29.38
N SER A 663 15.44 5.17 29.49
CA SER A 663 14.28 5.88 28.97
C SER A 663 13.17 5.96 30.03
N VAL A 664 12.43 7.08 30.04
CA VAL A 664 11.24 7.29 30.88
C VAL A 664 10.05 7.64 30.01
N ALA A 665 8.97 6.87 30.10
CA ALA A 665 7.72 7.12 29.39
C ALA A 665 6.72 7.89 30.26
N PHE A 666 6.06 8.87 29.67
CA PHE A 666 5.09 9.75 30.31
C PHE A 666 3.75 9.78 29.58
N LEU A 667 2.70 9.99 30.37
CA LEU A 667 1.45 10.58 29.91
C LEU A 667 1.38 12.02 30.44
N LEU A 668 1.27 12.99 29.54
CA LEU A 668 1.11 14.41 29.85
C LEU A 668 -0.35 14.80 29.62
N SER A 669 -0.95 15.51 30.58
CA SER A 669 -2.41 15.77 30.59
C SER A 669 -2.79 17.25 30.57
N GLY A 670 -4.05 17.51 30.20
CA GLY A 670 -4.63 18.86 30.18
C GLY A 670 -4.60 19.55 31.55
N ASP A 671 -4.83 18.78 32.64
CA ASP A 671 -4.70 19.26 34.03
C ASP A 671 -3.24 19.42 34.51
N LYS A 672 -2.29 19.57 33.57
CA LYS A 672 -0.87 19.87 33.76
C LYS A 672 -0.14 18.89 34.68
N LYS A 673 -0.58 17.63 34.70
CA LYS A 673 0.06 16.55 35.47
C LYS A 673 1.01 15.74 34.60
N ILE A 674 2.08 15.29 35.24
CA ILE A 674 3.05 14.36 34.70
C ILE A 674 2.75 13.00 35.32
N HIS A 675 2.33 12.03 34.52
CA HIS A 675 2.16 10.64 34.98
C HIS A 675 3.27 9.78 34.40
N VAL A 676 4.12 9.18 35.24
CA VAL A 676 5.13 8.22 34.77
C VAL A 676 4.43 6.91 34.43
N ILE A 677 4.50 6.51 33.16
CA ILE A 677 3.99 5.21 32.69
C ILE A 677 4.97 4.11 33.09
N GLY A 678 6.28 4.39 32.99
CA GLY A 678 7.34 3.50 33.45
C GLY A 678 8.71 3.81 32.85
N THR A 679 9.73 3.10 33.33
CA THR A 679 11.12 3.21 32.88
C THR A 679 11.58 1.97 32.13
N PHE A 680 12.54 2.11 31.21
CA PHE A 680 13.17 0.98 30.53
C PHE A 680 14.59 1.28 30.06
N ASP A 681 15.44 0.25 30.01
CA ASP A 681 16.76 0.30 29.38
C ASP A 681 16.68 -0.24 27.96
N ARG A 682 17.17 0.52 26.97
CA ARG A 682 17.31 0.01 25.59
C ARG A 682 18.61 -0.79 25.43
N MET A 683 18.51 -1.93 24.78
CA MET A 683 19.63 -2.82 24.46
C MET A 683 19.95 -2.81 22.96
N HIS A 684 21.24 -2.76 22.64
CA HIS A 684 21.74 -2.63 21.27
C HIS A 684 22.76 -3.73 20.94
N TYR A 685 22.68 -4.29 19.73
CA TYR A 685 23.59 -5.36 19.25
C TYR A 685 24.86 -4.84 18.55
N GLY A 686 24.97 -3.51 18.45
CA GLY A 686 26.08 -2.72 17.96
C GLY A 686 25.75 -1.24 18.17
N PRO A 687 26.70 -0.31 17.96
CA PRO A 687 26.43 1.11 18.21
C PRO A 687 25.20 1.60 17.43
N TYR A 688 24.23 2.16 18.16
CA TYR A 688 22.97 2.71 17.63
C TYR A 688 22.13 1.69 16.82
N LYS A 689 22.26 0.40 17.14
CA LYS A 689 21.48 -0.70 16.54
C LYS A 689 20.59 -1.38 17.60
N PHE A 690 19.42 -0.82 17.85
CA PHE A 690 18.41 -1.35 18.76
C PHE A 690 18.08 -2.83 18.52
N ALA A 691 17.84 -3.58 19.60
CA ALA A 691 17.28 -4.93 19.56
C ALA A 691 16.07 -5.13 20.50
N GLY A 692 16.06 -4.56 21.70
CA GLY A 692 15.03 -4.83 22.70
C GLY A 692 15.17 -3.98 23.96
N ASN A 693 14.28 -4.17 24.93
CA ASN A 693 14.24 -3.41 26.18
C ASN A 693 14.31 -4.34 27.41
N LEU A 694 14.91 -3.85 28.50
CA LEU A 694 14.73 -4.38 29.85
C LEU A 694 13.82 -3.42 30.64
N ILE A 695 12.80 -3.97 31.30
CA ILE A 695 11.72 -3.24 31.98
C ILE A 695 11.53 -3.82 33.40
N PRO A 696 11.57 -3.02 34.48
CA PRO A 696 11.99 -1.62 34.52
C PRO A 696 13.48 -1.46 34.16
N GLN A 697 13.89 -0.20 33.97
CA GLN A 697 15.29 0.21 33.89
C GLN A 697 16.07 -0.16 35.17
N ILE A 698 17.36 -0.47 35.03
CA ILE A 698 18.27 -0.78 36.17
C ILE A 698 19.69 -0.19 36.04
N SER A 699 20.03 0.45 34.91
CA SER A 699 21.39 0.95 34.60
C SER A 699 21.90 2.14 35.44
N VAL A 700 21.03 2.83 36.15
CA VAL A 700 21.29 4.06 36.93
C VAL A 700 20.25 4.13 38.05
N ASP A 701 20.41 5.06 39.00
CA ASP A 701 19.36 5.26 40.01
C ASP A 701 18.05 5.74 39.35
N SER A 702 16.96 5.02 39.62
CA SER A 702 15.66 5.31 39.02
C SER A 702 15.03 6.58 39.57
N THR A 703 15.37 7.02 40.78
CA THR A 703 14.86 8.26 41.39
C THR A 703 15.49 9.48 40.72
N GLU A 704 16.80 9.48 40.50
CA GLU A 704 17.51 10.51 39.73
C GLU A 704 16.99 10.54 38.28
N LEU A 705 16.88 9.39 37.63
CA LEU A 705 16.40 9.29 36.24
C LEU A 705 14.98 9.85 36.09
N ILE A 706 14.04 9.45 36.95
CA ILE A 706 12.66 9.95 36.95
C ILE A 706 12.64 11.45 37.31
N GLY A 707 13.48 11.89 38.25
CA GLY A 707 13.64 13.30 38.62
C GLY A 707 14.05 14.19 37.44
N LYS A 708 15.14 13.84 36.74
CA LYS A 708 15.57 14.55 35.52
C LYS A 708 14.51 14.49 34.43
N ALA A 709 13.94 13.32 34.17
CA ALA A 709 12.91 13.16 33.15
C ALA A 709 11.65 14.03 33.44
N LYS A 710 11.28 14.21 34.72
CA LYS A 710 10.21 15.12 35.14
C LYS A 710 10.52 16.60 34.92
N GLN A 711 11.80 17.02 34.95
CA GLN A 711 12.17 18.40 34.60
C GLN A 711 11.83 18.67 33.11
N VAL A 712 12.19 17.75 32.21
CA VAL A 712 11.84 17.83 30.78
C VAL A 712 10.32 17.82 30.57
N ALA A 713 9.61 16.89 31.22
CA ALA A 713 8.15 16.82 31.15
C ALA A 713 7.48 18.11 31.68
N SER A 714 8.06 18.78 32.68
CA SER A 714 7.59 20.07 33.18
C SER A 714 7.76 21.19 32.17
N VAL A 715 8.87 21.21 31.40
CA VAL A 715 9.06 22.15 30.28
C VAL A 715 8.05 21.89 29.17
N LEU A 716 7.83 20.63 28.79
CA LEU A 716 6.86 20.26 27.77
C LEU A 716 5.41 20.67 28.16
N ILE A 717 5.01 20.45 29.41
CA ILE A 717 3.70 20.90 29.92
C ILE A 717 3.60 22.43 29.96
N LYS A 718 4.67 23.17 30.31
CA LYS A 718 4.69 24.65 30.22
C LYS A 718 4.45 25.14 28.78
N LYS A 719 4.95 24.41 27.78
CA LYS A 719 4.71 24.67 26.34
C LYS A 719 3.38 24.08 25.83
N GLY A 720 2.54 23.52 26.70
CA GLY A 720 1.21 23.02 26.36
C GLY A 720 1.18 21.68 25.63
N VAL A 721 2.23 20.86 25.78
CA VAL A 721 2.29 19.49 25.24
C VAL A 721 1.43 18.55 26.09
N ILE A 722 0.58 17.76 25.43
CA ILE A 722 -0.20 16.67 26.04
C ILE A 722 0.12 15.33 25.33
N GLY A 723 -0.45 14.23 25.82
CA GLY A 723 -0.34 12.91 25.21
C GLY A 723 0.89 12.12 25.64
N HIS A 724 1.32 11.17 24.80
CA HIS A 724 2.41 10.25 25.11
C HIS A 724 3.76 10.81 24.67
N VAL A 725 4.70 10.89 25.63
CA VAL A 725 6.09 11.32 25.39
C VAL A 725 7.05 10.35 26.04
N ILE A 726 8.18 10.05 25.40
CA ILE A 726 9.27 9.29 26.00
C ILE A 726 10.53 10.15 25.99
N VAL A 727 11.14 10.35 27.15
CA VAL A 727 12.41 11.06 27.30
C VAL A 727 13.53 10.03 27.39
N ASP A 728 14.52 10.15 26.52
CA ASP A 728 15.67 9.26 26.43
C ASP A 728 16.92 9.94 26.97
N PHE A 729 17.69 9.21 27.77
CA PHE A 729 18.99 9.61 28.29
C PHE A 729 20.10 8.71 27.74
N LEU A 730 21.32 9.21 27.84
CA LEU A 730 22.56 8.47 27.62
C LEU A 730 23.25 8.32 28.98
N ALA A 731 23.46 7.07 29.40
CA ALA A 731 24.24 6.72 30.58
C ALA A 731 25.65 6.29 30.15
N PHE A 732 26.69 6.89 30.75
CA PHE A 732 28.09 6.70 30.35
C PHE A 732 29.02 6.83 31.56
N ASP A 733 30.24 6.31 31.48
CA ASP A 733 31.27 6.47 32.54
C ASP A 733 32.57 6.99 31.92
N ILE A 734 33.25 7.87 32.67
CA ILE A 734 34.52 8.52 32.34
C ILE A 734 35.57 8.35 33.45
N GLY A 735 35.40 7.36 34.34
CA GLY A 735 36.26 7.14 35.51
C GLY A 735 35.80 7.88 36.77
N HIS A 736 34.57 8.40 36.76
CA HIS A 736 33.96 9.15 37.87
C HIS A 736 32.60 8.58 38.28
N GLY A 737 32.27 7.36 37.81
CA GLY A 737 30.97 6.74 37.98
C GLY A 737 30.01 7.09 36.85
N VAL A 738 28.88 6.39 36.80
CA VAL A 738 27.91 6.51 35.71
C VAL A 738 27.20 7.87 35.77
N GLN A 739 27.34 8.66 34.71
CA GLN A 739 26.73 9.97 34.51
C GLN A 739 25.56 9.88 33.52
N LEU A 740 24.64 10.84 33.60
CA LEU A 740 23.45 10.97 32.74
C LEU A 740 23.44 12.28 31.97
N THR A 741 23.19 12.19 30.66
CA THR A 741 22.95 13.36 29.76
C THR A 741 21.71 13.12 28.90
N GLY A 742 21.00 14.18 28.52
CA GLY A 742 19.81 14.11 27.67
C GLY A 742 20.16 13.67 26.24
N PHE A 743 19.41 12.70 25.69
CA PHE A 743 19.75 12.07 24.41
C PHE A 743 18.64 12.15 23.35
N ASP A 744 17.36 12.06 23.71
CA ASP A 744 16.25 12.27 22.78
C ASP A 744 14.94 12.65 23.50
N ILE A 745 14.02 13.30 22.79
CA ILE A 745 12.64 13.55 23.27
C ILE A 745 11.70 13.06 22.17
N ARG A 746 11.07 11.92 22.43
CA ARG A 746 10.18 11.25 21.48
C ARG A 746 8.73 11.64 21.75
N THR A 747 8.27 12.67 21.06
CA THR A 747 6.87 13.15 21.08
C THR A 747 5.95 12.24 20.28
N ASN A 748 4.66 12.19 20.63
CA ASN A 748 3.66 11.27 20.06
C ASN A 748 4.10 9.78 20.11
N SER A 749 4.95 9.42 21.07
CA SER A 749 5.63 8.13 21.13
C SER A 749 4.93 7.20 22.12
N TYR A 750 3.96 6.43 21.62
CA TYR A 750 3.14 5.53 22.44
C TYR A 750 3.96 4.34 22.99
N PRO A 751 4.01 4.11 24.32
CA PRO A 751 4.90 3.13 24.95
C PRO A 751 4.34 1.70 24.93
N ALA A 752 4.01 1.17 23.75
CA ALA A 752 3.40 -0.15 23.57
C ALA A 752 4.20 -1.31 24.22
N VAL A 753 5.52 -1.16 24.39
CA VAL A 753 6.36 -2.16 25.07
C VAL A 753 6.09 -2.25 26.58
N LEU A 754 5.78 -1.13 27.24
CA LEU A 754 5.44 -1.12 28.66
C LEU A 754 4.07 -1.78 28.87
N TYR A 755 3.06 -1.44 28.07
CA TYR A 755 1.77 -2.12 28.09
C TYR A 755 1.87 -3.61 27.75
N THR A 756 2.85 -4.02 26.93
CA THR A 756 3.16 -5.45 26.67
C THR A 756 3.66 -6.17 27.94
N CYS A 757 4.48 -5.51 28.76
CA CYS A 757 4.88 -6.04 30.07
C CYS A 757 3.71 -6.08 31.05
N TYR A 758 3.01 -4.97 31.25
CA TYR A 758 1.93 -4.86 32.24
C TYR A 758 0.80 -5.84 31.97
N LEU A 759 0.44 -6.03 30.69
CA LEU A 759 -0.57 -7.02 30.29
C LEU A 759 -0.08 -8.46 30.46
N THR A 760 1.14 -8.80 30.01
CA THR A 760 1.63 -10.20 30.07
C THR A 760 1.93 -10.66 31.50
N LEU A 761 2.56 -9.78 32.28
CA LEU A 761 2.99 -10.06 33.65
C LEU A 761 1.93 -9.73 34.70
N CYS A 762 0.84 -9.04 34.32
CA CYS A 762 -0.16 -8.54 35.26
C CYS A 762 0.48 -7.69 36.36
N CYS A 763 1.24 -6.67 35.92
CA CYS A 763 1.99 -5.77 36.77
C CYS A 763 1.58 -4.31 36.60
N ASP A 764 1.91 -3.49 37.60
CA ASP A 764 1.85 -2.03 37.59
C ASP A 764 3.26 -1.44 37.76
N PHE A 765 3.43 -0.13 37.50
CA PHE A 765 4.68 0.59 37.76
C PHE A 765 4.55 1.46 39.01
N ASN A 766 5.35 1.16 40.05
CA ASN A 766 5.45 1.99 41.23
C ASN A 766 6.52 3.08 41.03
N GLU A 767 6.05 4.31 40.81
CA GLU A 767 6.89 5.49 40.54
C GLU A 767 7.87 5.82 41.68
N GLU A 768 7.43 5.67 42.94
CA GLU A 768 8.23 6.00 44.13
C GLU A 768 9.47 5.12 44.31
N THR A 769 9.42 3.86 43.83
CA THR A 769 10.50 2.89 43.98
C THR A 769 11.18 2.51 42.67
N GLY A 770 10.72 3.07 41.53
CA GLY A 770 11.19 2.75 40.18
C GLY A 770 10.88 1.32 39.70
N LYS A 771 10.04 0.56 40.43
CA LYS A 771 9.87 -0.89 40.23
C LYS A 771 8.55 -1.24 39.57
N MET A 772 8.59 -2.23 38.68
CA MET A 772 7.40 -2.95 38.24
C MET A 772 7.03 -4.01 39.30
N VAL A 773 5.77 -4.02 39.71
CA VAL A 773 5.28 -4.83 40.84
C VAL A 773 4.03 -5.60 40.40
N LEU A 774 3.86 -6.84 40.89
CA LEU A 774 2.63 -7.59 40.66
C LEU A 774 1.39 -6.87 41.20
N LEU A 775 0.28 -7.12 40.53
CA LEU A 775 -1.04 -6.68 40.96
C LEU A 775 -1.62 -7.61 42.03
N ARG A 776 -2.48 -7.05 42.88
CA ARG A 776 -3.10 -7.77 44.01
C ARG A 776 -3.80 -9.03 43.53
N ASN A 777 -3.63 -10.12 44.27
CA ASN A 777 -4.14 -11.46 43.96
C ASN A 777 -3.59 -12.10 42.66
N VAL A 778 -2.57 -11.53 41.99
CA VAL A 778 -2.04 -12.06 40.71
C VAL A 778 -0.74 -12.87 40.90
N GLY A 779 -0.83 -13.92 41.73
CA GLY A 779 0.29 -14.80 42.05
C GLY A 779 1.23 -14.23 43.11
N ASP A 780 1.99 -15.11 43.75
CA ASP A 780 2.86 -14.81 44.90
C ASP A 780 2.06 -14.34 46.15
N PRO A 781 2.04 -15.06 47.30
CA PRO A 781 1.23 -14.66 48.46
C PRO A 781 1.72 -13.36 49.13
N GLY A 782 2.86 -12.81 48.71
CA GLY A 782 3.33 -11.48 49.07
C GLY A 782 2.87 -10.43 48.03
N ASP A 783 1.81 -9.70 48.36
CA ASP A 783 1.04 -8.71 47.58
C ASP A 783 1.82 -7.50 46.96
N LYS A 784 3.15 -7.56 46.92
CA LYS A 784 4.08 -6.55 46.38
C LYS A 784 5.34 -7.14 45.72
N ALA A 785 5.29 -8.38 45.22
CA ALA A 785 6.47 -9.01 44.61
C ALA A 785 6.89 -8.28 43.32
N ALA A 786 8.17 -7.89 43.23
CA ALA A 786 8.73 -7.22 42.06
C ALA A 786 8.82 -8.16 40.84
N ARG A 787 8.78 -7.59 39.64
CA ARG A 787 8.96 -8.31 38.37
C ARG A 787 9.84 -7.52 37.41
N TYR A 788 10.57 -8.25 36.58
CA TYR A 788 11.45 -7.73 35.53
C TYR A 788 11.18 -8.47 34.22
N ALA A 789 11.24 -7.76 33.11
CA ALA A 789 10.89 -8.25 31.78
C ALA A 789 11.97 -7.87 30.74
N VAL A 790 12.49 -8.86 30.02
CA VAL A 790 13.24 -8.62 28.77
C VAL A 790 12.29 -8.76 27.61
N VAL A 791 12.15 -7.74 26.77
CA VAL A 791 11.19 -7.70 25.64
C VAL A 791 11.86 -7.32 24.33
N GLN A 792 11.53 -8.06 23.27
CA GLN A 792 11.85 -7.71 21.88
C GLN A 792 10.59 -7.79 21.02
N THR A 793 10.45 -6.85 20.08
CA THR A 793 9.41 -6.81 19.05
C THR A 793 9.99 -7.15 17.68
N SER A 794 9.15 -7.52 16.70
CA SER A 794 9.56 -7.86 15.32
C SER A 794 10.69 -8.90 15.26
N VAL A 795 10.42 -10.07 15.83
CA VAL A 795 11.36 -11.18 16.00
C VAL A 795 11.40 -12.02 14.72
N THR A 796 12.53 -12.06 14.03
CA THR A 796 12.70 -12.74 12.73
C THR A 796 13.84 -13.75 12.75
N HIS A 797 13.66 -14.83 11.99
CA HIS A 797 14.72 -15.78 11.63
C HIS A 797 14.34 -16.46 10.31
N PRO A 798 15.27 -16.72 9.38
CA PRO A 798 14.99 -17.48 8.15
C PRO A 798 14.16 -18.75 8.38
N GLY A 799 14.51 -19.57 9.38
CA GLY A 799 13.80 -20.80 9.74
C GLY A 799 12.35 -20.63 10.21
N MET A 800 11.89 -19.44 10.57
CA MET A 800 10.48 -19.18 10.88
C MET A 800 9.58 -19.24 9.63
N SER A 801 10.14 -19.09 8.43
CA SER A 801 9.40 -19.25 7.17
C SER A 801 8.98 -20.70 6.90
N VAL A 802 9.74 -21.67 7.42
CA VAL A 802 9.55 -23.12 7.21
C VAL A 802 9.10 -23.86 8.48
N THR A 803 8.75 -23.15 9.56
CA THR A 803 8.31 -23.76 10.83
C THR A 803 6.91 -23.29 11.21
N GLY A 804 5.98 -24.24 11.35
CA GLY A 804 4.60 -23.95 11.77
C GLY A 804 4.52 -23.41 13.20
N MET A 805 3.59 -22.48 13.46
CA MET A 805 3.39 -21.88 14.78
C MET A 805 3.08 -22.92 15.88
N SER A 806 2.37 -24.00 15.53
CA SER A 806 2.15 -25.15 16.41
C SER A 806 3.45 -25.79 16.87
N ASP A 807 4.46 -25.83 16.01
CA ASP A 807 5.67 -26.61 16.22
C ASP A 807 6.72 -25.78 16.95
N ILE A 808 6.75 -24.46 16.70
CA ILE A 808 7.43 -23.49 17.58
C ILE A 808 6.91 -23.65 19.02
N ARG A 809 5.57 -23.66 19.22
CA ARG A 809 4.98 -23.83 20.57
C ARG A 809 5.32 -25.17 21.20
N LYS A 810 5.17 -26.29 20.47
CA LYS A 810 5.53 -27.64 20.96
C LYS A 810 7.00 -27.73 21.37
N THR A 811 7.91 -27.19 20.57
CA THR A 811 9.35 -27.25 20.86
C THR A 811 9.72 -26.35 22.04
N CYS A 812 9.21 -25.11 22.12
CA CYS A 812 9.40 -24.29 23.31
C CYS A 812 8.91 -25.03 24.57
N PHE A 813 7.75 -25.70 24.50
CA PHE A 813 7.22 -26.50 25.61
C PHE A 813 8.13 -27.68 25.99
N SER A 814 8.63 -28.46 25.02
CA SER A 814 9.50 -29.61 25.31
C SER A 814 10.86 -29.24 25.90
N GLU A 815 11.35 -28.02 25.63
CA GLU A 815 12.60 -27.48 26.18
C GLU A 815 12.40 -26.73 27.52
N GLY A 816 11.19 -26.76 28.09
CA GLY A 816 10.86 -26.02 29.32
C GLY A 816 10.75 -24.49 29.15
N LEU A 817 10.73 -23.99 27.90
CA LEU A 817 10.58 -22.57 27.56
C LEU A 817 9.11 -22.17 27.54
N PHE A 818 8.43 -22.30 28.69
CA PHE A 818 7.05 -21.87 28.90
C PHE A 818 6.95 -20.59 29.73
N PHE A 819 5.77 -19.97 29.68
CA PHE A 819 5.38 -18.85 30.56
C PHE A 819 4.43 -19.38 31.62
N ASP A 820 4.80 -19.21 32.89
CA ASP A 820 3.99 -19.54 34.04
C ASP A 820 2.93 -18.45 34.27
N LEU A 821 1.66 -18.78 34.02
CA LEU A 821 0.52 -17.88 34.22
C LEU A 821 0.17 -17.63 35.70
N LEU A 822 0.60 -18.50 36.61
CA LEU A 822 0.38 -18.38 38.05
C LEU A 822 1.44 -17.46 38.68
N ASN A 823 2.73 -17.74 38.45
CA ASN A 823 3.82 -16.95 39.04
C ASN A 823 4.20 -15.70 38.22
N ARG A 824 3.68 -15.58 36.99
CA ARG A 824 3.96 -14.51 36.01
C ARG A 824 5.45 -14.38 35.69
N THR A 825 6.03 -15.49 35.27
CA THR A 825 7.46 -15.64 34.93
C THR A 825 7.68 -16.60 33.76
N GLY A 826 8.89 -16.67 33.21
CA GLY A 826 9.24 -17.55 32.10
C GLY A 826 9.10 -16.92 30.71
N PHE A 827 9.18 -17.74 29.67
CA PHE A 827 9.27 -17.31 28.26
C PHE A 827 7.91 -17.30 27.55
N LYS A 828 7.52 -16.14 27.00
CA LYS A 828 6.37 -15.99 26.09
C LYS A 828 6.87 -15.56 24.71
N ILE A 829 6.41 -16.25 23.67
CA ILE A 829 6.45 -15.78 22.28
C ILE A 829 5.02 -15.64 21.77
N MET A 830 4.72 -14.52 21.10
CA MET A 830 3.38 -14.20 20.62
C MET A 830 3.48 -13.50 19.26
N PHE A 831 2.61 -13.87 18.31
CA PHE A 831 2.64 -13.39 16.93
C PHE A 831 1.35 -12.63 16.59
N PHE A 832 1.49 -11.53 15.84
CA PHE A 832 0.40 -10.72 15.31
C PHE A 832 0.12 -11.00 13.82
N ASP A 833 0.98 -11.76 13.16
CA ASP A 833 0.90 -12.19 11.76
C ASP A 833 1.60 -13.56 11.64
N THR A 834 1.77 -14.12 10.44
CA THR A 834 2.47 -15.40 10.27
C THR A 834 3.93 -15.32 10.77
N PRO A 835 4.48 -16.40 11.38
CA PRO A 835 5.85 -16.39 11.92
C PRO A 835 6.93 -15.97 10.92
N ALA A 836 6.74 -16.28 9.63
CA ALA A 836 7.60 -15.85 8.53
C ALA A 836 7.83 -14.33 8.46
N LYS A 837 6.82 -13.52 8.81
CA LYS A 837 6.90 -12.04 8.83
C LYS A 837 7.46 -11.49 10.15
N GLY A 838 7.60 -12.32 11.18
CA GLY A 838 8.14 -11.96 12.51
C GLY A 838 7.35 -10.93 13.32
N LYS A 839 6.16 -10.53 12.87
CA LYS A 839 5.33 -9.52 13.55
C LYS A 839 4.79 -10.09 14.87
N GLY A 840 5.11 -9.46 15.99
CA GLY A 840 4.85 -10.02 17.31
C GLY A 840 5.78 -9.50 18.39
N PHE A 841 5.90 -10.26 19.49
CA PHE A 841 6.88 -10.01 20.54
C PHE A 841 7.35 -11.30 21.21
N THR A 842 8.53 -11.23 21.81
CA THR A 842 9.04 -12.21 22.78
C THR A 842 9.30 -11.50 24.10
N LEU A 843 8.88 -12.11 25.20
CA LEU A 843 9.02 -11.60 26.56
C LEU A 843 9.59 -12.71 27.47
N MET A 844 10.54 -12.35 28.33
CA MET A 844 11.00 -13.18 29.44
C MET A 844 10.75 -12.46 30.77
N GLY A 845 9.84 -12.99 31.58
CA GLY A 845 9.51 -12.46 32.91
C GLY A 845 10.25 -13.18 34.04
N ALA A 846 10.78 -12.45 35.03
CA ALA A 846 11.37 -13.04 36.23
C ALA A 846 11.24 -12.13 37.46
N THR A 847 11.59 -12.66 38.63
CA THR A 847 11.67 -11.94 39.91
C THR A 847 12.92 -11.06 40.05
N SER A 848 13.96 -11.27 39.22
CA SER A 848 15.15 -10.41 39.14
C SER A 848 15.56 -10.16 37.69
N ALA A 849 16.16 -9.00 37.40
CA ALA A 849 16.65 -8.67 36.08
C ALA A 849 17.78 -9.61 35.59
N ASN A 850 18.73 -9.97 36.45
CA ASN A 850 19.79 -10.93 36.09
C ASN A 850 19.19 -12.31 35.71
N THR A 851 18.15 -12.76 36.42
CA THR A 851 17.39 -13.97 36.07
C THR A 851 16.69 -13.82 34.72
N ALA A 852 16.01 -12.68 34.47
CA ALA A 852 15.33 -12.43 33.19
C ALA A 852 16.31 -12.41 32.01
N LEU A 853 17.43 -11.69 32.12
CA LEU A 853 18.51 -11.66 31.13
C LEU A 853 19.08 -13.07 30.90
N GLY A 854 19.42 -13.80 31.96
CA GLY A 854 19.98 -15.14 31.88
C GLY A 854 19.04 -16.18 31.25
N MET A 855 17.75 -16.15 31.58
CA MET A 855 16.76 -17.03 30.97
C MET A 855 16.44 -16.65 29.51
N MET A 856 16.43 -15.36 29.18
CA MET A 856 16.24 -14.91 27.80
C MET A 856 17.42 -15.35 26.91
N LEU A 857 18.66 -15.22 27.41
CA LEU A 857 19.87 -15.71 26.72
C LEU A 857 19.80 -17.21 26.43
N LYS A 858 19.35 -18.03 27.39
CA LYS A 858 19.12 -19.48 27.19
C LYS A 858 18.06 -19.73 26.12
N SER A 859 16.90 -19.09 26.25
CA SER A 859 15.77 -19.21 25.32
C SER A 859 16.16 -18.87 23.88
N TYR A 860 16.91 -17.77 23.69
CA TYR A 860 17.38 -17.33 22.38
C TYR A 860 18.49 -18.22 21.81
N SER A 861 19.43 -18.67 22.64
CA SER A 861 20.49 -19.60 22.20
C SER A 861 19.89 -20.91 21.68
N PHE A 862 18.82 -21.39 22.32
CA PHE A 862 18.03 -22.50 21.80
C PHE A 862 17.34 -22.15 20.48
N LEU A 863 16.56 -21.07 20.43
CA LEU A 863 15.76 -20.73 19.25
C LEU A 863 16.60 -20.47 17.99
N VAL A 864 17.73 -19.79 18.11
CA VAL A 864 18.67 -19.59 16.98
C VAL A 864 19.15 -20.95 16.45
N LYS A 865 19.63 -21.85 17.33
CA LYS A 865 20.03 -23.21 16.93
C LYS A 865 18.88 -23.99 16.26
N TYR A 866 17.66 -23.89 16.78
CA TYR A 866 16.47 -24.59 16.30
C TYR A 866 15.97 -24.09 14.93
N PHE A 867 16.10 -22.79 14.63
CA PHE A 867 15.74 -22.23 13.33
C PHE A 867 16.89 -22.31 12.31
N GLY A 868 18.14 -22.10 12.75
CA GLY A 868 19.34 -22.25 11.93
C GLY A 868 19.50 -23.66 11.36
N THR A 869 19.25 -24.69 12.17
CA THR A 869 19.24 -26.10 11.71
C THR A 869 18.18 -26.43 10.66
N ARG A 870 17.16 -25.59 10.46
CA ARG A 870 16.17 -25.71 9.37
C ARG A 870 16.46 -24.83 8.16
N ALA A 871 17.10 -23.69 8.35
CA ALA A 871 17.40 -22.74 7.28
C ALA A 871 18.79 -22.92 6.65
N GLY A 872 19.71 -23.61 7.34
CA GLY A 872 21.12 -23.66 6.98
C GLY A 872 21.91 -22.38 7.30
N HIS A 873 21.24 -21.29 7.69
CA HIS A 873 21.88 -20.03 8.08
C HIS A 873 21.03 -19.18 9.05
N ASP A 874 21.73 -18.36 9.83
CA ASP A 874 21.13 -17.38 10.76
C ASP A 874 21.16 -15.94 10.20
N GLY A 875 21.72 -15.77 8.99
CA GLY A 875 21.89 -14.48 8.33
C GLY A 875 20.60 -13.65 8.28
N GLY A 876 20.67 -12.42 8.78
CA GLY A 876 19.53 -11.48 8.85
C GLY A 876 18.56 -11.69 10.03
N SER A 877 18.81 -12.66 10.93
CA SER A 877 17.92 -12.90 12.07
C SER A 877 17.97 -11.80 13.14
N SER A 878 16.81 -11.26 13.52
CA SER A 878 16.72 -10.37 14.69
C SER A 878 16.77 -11.12 16.04
N LEU A 879 16.55 -12.44 16.09
CA LEU A 879 16.87 -13.27 17.27
C LEU A 879 18.38 -13.29 17.54
N ALA A 880 19.20 -13.51 16.51
CA ALA A 880 20.66 -13.53 16.67
C ALA A 880 21.19 -12.16 17.12
N ASN A 881 20.67 -11.08 16.55
CA ASN A 881 20.96 -9.71 17.00
C ASN A 881 20.53 -9.50 18.46
N GLY A 882 19.32 -9.90 18.85
CA GLY A 882 18.84 -9.79 20.23
C GLY A 882 19.68 -10.59 21.23
N LEU A 883 20.15 -11.78 20.85
CA LEU A 883 21.04 -12.62 21.67
C LEU A 883 22.37 -11.91 21.95
N ILE A 884 22.90 -11.17 20.97
CA ILE A 884 24.10 -10.33 21.13
C ILE A 884 23.78 -9.13 22.03
N ALA A 885 22.70 -8.39 21.77
CA ALA A 885 22.33 -7.21 22.55
C ALA A 885 22.13 -7.51 24.05
N ILE A 886 21.41 -8.59 24.36
CA ILE A 886 21.15 -9.01 25.75
C ILE A 886 22.47 -9.44 26.43
N ARG A 887 23.39 -10.07 25.70
CA ARG A 887 24.69 -10.51 26.22
C ARG A 887 25.59 -9.31 26.54
N GLU A 888 25.73 -8.38 25.60
CA GLU A 888 26.59 -7.21 25.79
C GLU A 888 25.98 -6.20 26.78
N TYR A 889 24.65 -6.09 26.86
CA TYR A 889 24.00 -5.34 27.94
C TYR A 889 24.23 -6.01 29.30
N LYS A 890 24.00 -7.33 29.43
CA LYS A 890 24.23 -8.04 30.71
C LYS A 890 25.66 -7.83 31.20
N LYS A 891 26.68 -8.00 30.35
CA LYS A 891 28.09 -7.79 30.72
C LYS A 891 28.39 -6.41 31.30
N ARG A 892 27.69 -5.36 30.84
CA ARG A 892 27.90 -3.98 31.35
C ARG A 892 27.26 -3.76 32.71
N ILE A 893 26.04 -4.28 32.92
CA ILE A 893 25.29 -4.06 34.17
C ILE A 893 25.64 -5.06 35.27
N TYR A 894 26.00 -6.27 34.89
CA TYR A 894 26.44 -7.36 35.74
C TYR A 894 27.79 -7.87 35.23
N PRO A 895 28.90 -7.16 35.47
CA PRO A 895 30.23 -7.74 35.35
C PRO A 895 30.35 -8.93 36.33
N ASP A 896 30.86 -10.05 35.82
CA ASP A 896 31.10 -11.29 36.58
C ASP A 896 32.44 -11.21 37.36
#